data_AF-A0A1I1MEN6-F1
#
_entry.id   AF-A0A1I1MEN6-F1
#
_cell.length_a   1.000
_cell.length_b   1.000
_cell.length_c   1.000
_cell.angle_alpha   90.00
_cell.angle_beta   90.00
_cell.angle_gamma   90.00
#
_symmetry.space_group_name_H-M   'P 1'
#
loop_
_entity.id
_entity.type
_entity.pdbx_description
1 polymer ?
#
loop_
_entity_poly.entity_id
_entity_poly.type
_entity_poly.pdbx_seq_one_letter_code
_entity_poly.pdbx_strand_id
1 'polypeptide(L)'
;MQFCGRAVEMAQIVERWQRASKVEAPEPQLVILKAERGVGKTRLALEFYRWLSETIDGVGREGYWPHAVSLLDRSMDVNPDPDSCRYNVPIPYLWWGLRASDKGAENSIAGDAIATYDNFLAPHLVALTMRARMRSSSKSIVNVWRDVAKSEAASWSGYDTVISVGEGLLKTVGILRGTLGSPANIAREQAGQRSMSRVDAVLEDLESIFNPRCYTYAKTAGVILIDDAQFSKDDPGLSVFTERLLHSAMTQSWPVLILVTHWKRDLAPEFIKSERCFAGILKHGRDGTPLDNGPAAGLPGGFLKTSNTLEIDLPIVPDLTGALVEAFPGLLPDQASALLNHAGGNPRHLEQIIAFLRENEDFFNDFDTKAALTEEGFAEALKETHDIFKVVMRRLRDAPQDVQEAICLASLQGVRFVSETIDELARLHLGETRGEALAKAVNPYSIVSSRRREKIAEFSERLFYMVAERRRRSLKTLGDEVALRTSLKALLRTRLENGDLASGIEEQILTYSLAAQIFSEEDLEERFYVLLALAHVARAEAERYCHESALEAADKFFSLYYREPAVANKVESWLLNNVARLLQNDGKIAEALEISGPLLVRQRQQAERLKTPESLREMSVSLDIMGRTMQLTGAHAAATEAYRESLEVRRDLVENLKTPESLRDLLVSLNNVGSAAKVTGDDAAAAAASVEMLEVARDLAERLKTPESLRILSVSLDHVGSAAQIAGQHAAAAAAYGESMELRRDLVENLKTPESLRDLSVSLGNVGRAAQISGDHAAAAAAFIEMLEIARDLAERLKTPASLRDLSVSLDNVGRAAQFAGDHAFAAGAHAQSVEISRNLVEHLRTPESLRDLLVSLGNVGRAAEAGGDQAAATEAYAESLELARDLAEHLNTPTSLRDLSVSLKNVGRAAEATGDHARAAEAYAESEKVAHSLAERLKSQESLLDL
;
A
#
# COMPACT_ATOMS: atom_id res chain seq x y z
N MET A 1 36.04 -4.60 4.36
CA MET A 1 36.99 -3.62 4.95
C MET A 1 36.51 -3.28 6.35
N GLN A 2 37.39 -3.16 7.36
CA GLN A 2 36.96 -2.70 8.69
C GLN A 2 36.49 -1.24 8.61
N PHE A 3 35.35 -0.96 9.23
CA PHE A 3 34.80 0.39 9.32
C PHE A 3 35.64 1.28 10.24
N CYS A 4 36.12 2.41 9.75
CA CYS A 4 36.99 3.32 10.50
C CYS A 4 36.67 4.81 10.22
N GLY A 5 37.14 5.69 11.11
CA GLY A 5 37.08 7.14 10.93
C GLY A 5 35.70 7.80 11.06
N ARG A 6 34.71 7.11 11.65
CA ARG A 6 33.30 7.57 11.79
C ARG A 6 32.73 7.44 13.20
N ALA A 7 33.60 7.37 14.21
CA ALA A 7 33.19 7.12 15.59
C ALA A 7 32.30 8.24 16.16
N VAL A 8 32.53 9.49 15.76
CA VAL A 8 31.75 10.65 16.21
C VAL A 8 30.34 10.58 15.66
N GLU A 9 30.20 10.35 14.35
CA GLU A 9 28.89 10.26 13.70
C GLU A 9 28.11 9.04 14.18
N MET A 10 28.79 7.90 14.39
CA MET A 10 28.17 6.72 15.01
C MET A 10 27.65 7.04 16.43
N ALA A 11 28.43 7.74 17.26
CA ALA A 11 28.01 8.13 18.60
C ALA A 11 26.76 9.02 18.59
N GLN A 12 26.64 9.93 17.61
CA GLN A 12 25.46 10.77 17.44
C GLN A 12 24.21 9.97 17.06
N ILE A 13 24.33 8.97 16.18
CA ILE A 13 23.21 8.07 15.82
C ILE A 13 22.78 7.26 17.06
N VAL A 14 23.75 6.72 17.81
CA VAL A 14 23.48 5.95 19.04
C VAL A 14 22.78 6.81 20.09
N GLU A 15 23.19 8.06 20.28
CA GLU A 15 22.52 8.99 21.21
C GLU A 15 21.05 9.19 20.82
N ARG A 16 20.76 9.38 19.52
CA ARG A 16 19.39 9.54 19.02
C ARG A 16 18.58 8.26 19.19
N TRP A 17 19.18 7.10 18.93
CA TRP A 17 18.56 5.81 19.20
C TRP A 17 18.19 5.64 20.68
N GLN A 18 19.06 6.03 21.62
CA GLN A 18 18.77 5.94 23.06
C GLN A 18 17.56 6.79 23.49
N ARG A 19 17.22 7.84 22.73
CA ARG A 19 16.01 8.64 22.96
C ARG A 19 14.79 7.99 22.32
N ALA A 20 14.90 7.58 21.06
CA ALA A 20 13.83 6.94 20.31
C ALA A 20 13.39 5.60 20.90
N SER A 21 14.32 4.84 21.48
CA SER A 21 14.06 3.48 21.99
C SER A 21 13.40 3.41 23.36
N LYS A 22 13.10 4.55 24.01
CA LYS A 22 12.39 4.61 25.29
C LYS A 22 10.90 4.32 25.09
N VAL A 23 10.49 3.06 25.15
CA VAL A 23 9.11 2.63 24.86
C VAL A 23 8.08 3.13 25.89
N GLU A 24 8.50 3.53 27.09
CA GLU A 24 7.64 4.07 28.14
C GLU A 24 7.36 5.57 27.98
N ALA A 25 8.27 6.30 27.31
CA ALA A 25 8.15 7.72 27.01
C ALA A 25 8.84 8.00 25.67
N PRO A 26 8.23 7.60 24.55
CA PRO A 26 8.91 7.60 23.26
C PRO A 26 9.19 9.01 22.77
N GLU A 27 10.44 9.25 22.37
CA GLU A 27 10.86 10.47 21.70
C GLU A 27 11.31 10.14 20.27
N PRO A 28 10.39 10.08 19.28
CA PRO A 28 10.73 9.75 17.90
C PRO A 28 11.87 10.64 17.40
N GLN A 29 12.82 10.07 16.67
CA GLN A 29 13.97 10.80 16.13
C GLN A 29 14.08 10.63 14.62
N LEU A 30 14.40 11.71 13.92
CA LEU A 30 14.80 11.73 12.51
C LEU A 30 16.29 12.07 12.43
N VAL A 31 17.09 11.20 11.84
CA VAL A 31 18.51 11.44 11.57
C VAL A 31 18.76 11.40 10.07
N ILE A 32 19.38 12.43 9.53
CA ILE A 32 19.65 12.57 8.09
C ILE A 32 21.16 12.61 7.89
N LEU A 33 21.70 11.56 7.26
CA LEU A 33 23.10 11.45 6.85
C LEU A 33 23.27 12.08 5.47
N LYS A 34 23.95 13.22 5.40
CA LYS A 34 24.13 13.97 4.15
C LYS A 34 25.60 14.13 3.77
N ALA A 35 25.91 13.80 2.52
CA ALA A 35 27.25 13.96 1.95
C ALA A 35 27.22 13.75 0.43
N GLU A 36 28.34 14.10 -0.22
CA GLU A 36 28.60 13.77 -1.62
C GLU A 36 28.61 12.25 -1.88
N ARG A 37 28.62 11.86 -3.16
CA ARG A 37 28.63 10.45 -3.58
C ARG A 37 29.91 9.75 -3.09
N GLY A 38 29.78 8.48 -2.67
CA GLY A 38 30.93 7.63 -2.29
C GLY A 38 31.47 7.80 -0.86
N VAL A 39 30.93 8.73 -0.07
CA VAL A 39 31.43 9.04 1.29
C VAL A 39 31.05 8.00 2.38
N GLY A 40 30.26 6.98 2.02
CA GLY A 40 29.91 5.86 2.91
C GLY A 40 28.66 6.05 3.77
N LYS A 41 27.65 6.80 3.29
CA LYS A 41 26.38 7.05 4.01
C LYS A 41 25.65 5.75 4.39
N THR A 42 25.32 4.93 3.39
CA THR A 42 24.65 3.63 3.57
C THR A 42 25.51 2.71 4.45
N ARG A 43 26.83 2.71 4.25
CA ARG A 43 27.74 1.93 5.10
C ARG A 43 27.64 2.31 6.57
N LEU A 44 27.61 3.60 6.90
CA LEU A 44 27.43 4.05 8.29
C LEU A 44 26.08 3.60 8.87
N ALA A 45 25.00 3.62 8.08
CA ALA A 45 23.70 3.11 8.50
C ALA A 45 23.72 1.58 8.78
N LEU A 46 24.38 0.80 7.92
CA LEU A 46 24.52 -0.65 8.11
C LEU A 46 25.45 -1.02 9.27
N GLU A 47 26.47 -0.20 9.54
CA GLU A 47 27.30 -0.36 10.73
C GLU A 47 26.54 -0.02 12.02
N PHE A 48 25.54 0.87 11.94
CA PHE A 48 24.61 1.09 13.04
C PHE A 48 23.70 -0.13 13.27
N TYR A 49 23.20 -0.78 12.20
CA TYR A 49 22.53 -2.08 12.31
C TYR A 49 23.44 -3.13 12.96
N ARG A 50 24.71 -3.20 12.55
CA ARG A 50 25.70 -4.08 13.18
C ARG A 50 25.83 -3.80 14.67
N TRP A 51 25.98 -2.53 15.05
CA TRP A 51 26.07 -2.13 16.47
C TRP A 51 24.84 -2.57 17.26
N LEU A 52 23.63 -2.41 16.71
CA LEU A 52 22.39 -2.89 17.33
C LEU A 52 22.41 -4.43 17.49
N SER A 53 22.80 -5.17 16.46
CA SER A 53 22.82 -6.64 16.49
C SER A 53 23.86 -7.21 17.47
N GLU A 54 24.97 -6.49 17.70
CA GLU A 54 26.05 -6.94 18.58
C GLU A 54 25.88 -6.45 20.03
N THR A 55 25.22 -5.30 20.23
CA THR A 55 25.14 -4.62 21.54
C THR A 55 23.75 -4.71 22.16
N ILE A 56 22.69 -4.71 21.36
CA ILE A 56 21.30 -4.73 21.83
C ILE A 56 20.70 -6.13 21.71
N ASP A 57 20.98 -6.83 20.61
CA ASP A 57 20.52 -8.19 20.40
C ASP A 57 21.51 -9.23 20.93
N GLY A 58 21.01 -10.31 21.53
CA GLY A 58 21.83 -11.48 21.87
C GLY A 58 23.07 -11.22 22.73
N VAL A 59 23.06 -10.29 23.69
CA VAL A 59 24.24 -10.05 24.55
C VAL A 59 24.65 -11.34 25.29
N GLY A 60 25.72 -12.00 24.83
CA GLY A 60 26.24 -13.27 25.37
C GLY A 60 25.49 -14.55 24.94
N ARG A 61 24.58 -14.50 23.96
CA ARG A 61 23.85 -15.64 23.35
C ARG A 61 23.57 -15.35 21.87
N GLU A 62 22.96 -16.26 21.14
CA GLU A 62 22.52 -15.97 19.77
C GLU A 62 21.18 -15.17 19.80
N GLY A 63 21.15 -14.01 19.12
CA GLY A 63 20.04 -13.06 19.09
C GLY A 63 18.95 -13.34 18.05
N TYR A 64 17.94 -12.48 17.97
CA TYR A 64 16.87 -12.55 16.97
C TYR A 64 17.39 -12.28 15.55
N TRP A 65 18.14 -11.19 15.39
CA TRP A 65 18.70 -10.70 14.15
C TRP A 65 19.99 -11.43 13.79
N PRO A 66 20.23 -11.71 12.50
CA PRO A 66 21.47 -12.31 12.03
C PRO A 66 22.64 -11.32 12.14
N HIS A 67 23.86 -11.87 12.23
CA HIS A 67 25.09 -11.08 12.17
C HIS A 67 25.18 -10.28 10.87
N ALA A 68 25.54 -9.00 10.97
CA ALA A 68 25.55 -8.06 9.84
C ALA A 68 26.55 -8.36 8.72
N VAL A 69 27.43 -9.37 8.87
CA VAL A 69 28.53 -9.65 7.92
C VAL A 69 28.01 -9.87 6.49
N SER A 70 26.95 -10.65 6.31
CA SER A 70 26.38 -10.92 4.98
C SER A 70 25.74 -9.70 4.31
N LEU A 71 25.22 -8.76 5.11
CA LEU A 71 24.62 -7.52 4.64
C LEU A 71 25.71 -6.51 4.23
N LEU A 72 26.80 -6.47 5.00
CA LEU A 72 27.94 -5.58 4.78
C LEU A 72 28.77 -5.96 3.55
N ASP A 73 28.69 -7.20 3.09
CA ASP A 73 29.35 -7.68 1.86
C ASP A 73 28.52 -7.42 0.59
N ARG A 74 27.21 -7.14 0.71
CA ARG A 74 26.31 -6.86 -0.40
C ARG A 74 25.91 -5.39 -0.41
N SER A 75 26.62 -4.59 -1.20
CA SER A 75 26.53 -3.12 -1.15
C SER A 75 25.15 -2.51 -1.46
N MET A 76 24.19 -3.31 -1.96
CA MET A 76 22.84 -2.83 -2.29
C MET A 76 21.73 -3.29 -1.35
N ASP A 77 21.97 -4.29 -0.49
CA ASP A 77 20.96 -4.80 0.42
C ASP A 77 20.89 -3.91 1.69
N VAL A 78 19.69 -3.43 2.02
CA VAL A 78 19.44 -2.63 3.24
C VAL A 78 18.71 -3.39 4.34
N ASN A 79 18.32 -4.65 4.06
CA ASN A 79 17.64 -5.54 4.99
C ASN A 79 18.34 -6.90 5.07
N PRO A 80 18.46 -7.49 6.28
CA PRO A 80 18.85 -8.88 6.41
C PRO A 80 17.79 -9.81 5.78
N ASP A 81 18.22 -11.00 5.37
CA ASP A 81 17.31 -12.04 4.85
C ASP A 81 16.36 -12.51 5.97
N PRO A 82 15.02 -12.41 5.81
CA PRO A 82 14.07 -12.83 6.83
C PRO A 82 14.23 -14.29 7.25
N ASP A 83 14.69 -15.18 6.36
CA ASP A 83 14.91 -16.60 6.64
C ASP A 83 16.09 -16.84 7.59
N SER A 84 16.99 -15.87 7.70
CA SER A 84 18.13 -15.93 8.61
C SER A 84 17.80 -15.41 10.03
N CYS A 85 16.58 -14.89 10.24
CA CYS A 85 16.12 -14.39 11.54
C CYS A 85 15.58 -15.50 12.44
N ARG A 86 15.71 -15.33 13.76
CA ARG A 86 15.31 -16.33 14.76
C ARG A 86 13.98 -15.98 15.43
N TYR A 87 12.89 -16.40 14.81
CA TYR A 87 11.53 -16.12 15.29
C TYR A 87 11.18 -16.74 16.65
N ASN A 88 11.99 -17.69 17.14
CA ASN A 88 11.80 -18.33 18.43
C ASN A 88 12.25 -17.46 19.64
N VAL A 89 12.96 -16.34 19.43
CA VAL A 89 13.42 -15.44 20.51
C VAL A 89 12.80 -14.04 20.42
N PRO A 90 12.65 -13.29 21.54
CA PRO A 90 12.13 -11.92 21.57
C PRO A 90 12.80 -11.00 20.53
N ILE A 91 12.00 -10.21 19.80
CA ILE A 91 12.52 -9.18 18.90
C ILE A 91 12.94 -8.00 19.78
N PRO A 92 14.23 -7.64 19.83
CA PRO A 92 14.70 -6.55 20.69
C PRO A 92 14.40 -5.17 20.10
N TYR A 93 14.39 -5.07 18.78
CA TYR A 93 14.04 -3.89 18.00
C TYR A 93 13.57 -4.32 16.61
N LEU A 94 12.73 -3.53 15.95
CA LEU A 94 12.44 -3.70 14.53
C LEU A 94 13.51 -3.00 13.69
N TRP A 95 13.97 -3.62 12.61
CA TRP A 95 14.75 -2.97 11.55
C TRP A 95 14.02 -3.12 10.23
N TRP A 96 13.86 -2.03 9.50
CA TRP A 96 13.33 -2.06 8.15
C TRP A 96 13.96 -0.97 7.27
N GLY A 97 14.60 -1.40 6.19
CA GLY A 97 15.21 -0.53 5.18
C GLY A 97 14.36 -0.42 3.92
N LEU A 98 14.25 0.79 3.42
CA LEU A 98 13.69 1.18 2.14
C LEU A 98 14.80 1.82 1.33
N ARG A 99 14.85 1.57 0.04
CA ARG A 99 15.81 2.23 -0.85
C ARG A 99 15.10 2.87 -2.04
N ALA A 100 15.27 4.18 -2.20
CA ALA A 100 14.74 4.90 -3.35
C ALA A 100 15.57 4.60 -4.61
N SER A 101 14.89 4.38 -5.74
CA SER A 101 15.53 4.02 -7.01
C SER A 101 15.86 5.24 -7.86
N ASP A 102 17.10 5.34 -8.39
CA ASP A 102 17.52 6.43 -9.28
C ASP A 102 17.06 6.22 -10.74
N LYS A 103 16.11 7.04 -11.23
CA LYS A 103 15.66 7.03 -12.64
C LYS A 103 16.66 7.58 -13.66
N GLY A 104 17.76 8.21 -13.22
CA GLY A 104 18.78 8.82 -14.08
C GLY A 104 19.82 7.86 -14.66
N ALA A 105 19.74 6.56 -14.37
CA ALA A 105 20.26 5.51 -15.24
C ALA A 105 19.07 5.06 -16.10
N GLU A 106 19.18 5.11 -17.44
CA GLU A 106 18.09 4.71 -18.33
C GLU A 106 17.44 3.40 -17.81
N ASN A 107 16.11 3.44 -17.60
CA ASN A 107 15.22 2.31 -17.26
C ASN A 107 14.86 2.09 -15.77
N SER A 108 14.01 2.96 -15.23
CA SER A 108 13.00 2.56 -14.23
C SER A 108 11.81 3.52 -14.27
N ILE A 109 10.60 3.04 -14.55
CA ILE A 109 9.38 3.73 -14.06
C ILE A 109 9.25 3.39 -12.58
N ALA A 110 8.52 4.25 -11.85
CA ALA A 110 8.32 4.28 -10.40
C ALA A 110 8.61 2.93 -9.72
N GLY A 111 9.83 2.78 -9.20
CA GLY A 111 10.14 1.66 -8.34
C GLY A 111 9.49 1.94 -7.01
N ASP A 112 8.33 1.35 -6.74
CA ASP A 112 7.69 1.42 -5.44
C ASP A 112 8.58 0.69 -4.43
N ALA A 113 9.39 1.48 -3.70
CA ALA A 113 10.31 0.98 -2.71
C ALA A 113 9.59 0.15 -1.65
N ILE A 114 8.38 0.55 -1.27
CA ILE A 114 7.59 -0.16 -0.26
C ILE A 114 7.20 -1.52 -0.79
N ALA A 115 6.70 -1.58 -2.03
CA ALA A 115 6.32 -2.84 -2.64
C ALA A 115 7.48 -3.83 -2.83
N THR A 116 8.70 -3.30 -2.93
CA THR A 116 9.93 -4.09 -3.04
C THR A 116 10.40 -4.62 -1.69
N TYR A 117 10.19 -3.85 -0.62
CA TYR A 117 10.81 -4.09 0.68
C TYR A 117 9.84 -4.52 1.78
N ASP A 118 8.53 -4.50 1.57
CA ASP A 118 7.54 -4.90 2.58
C ASP A 118 7.59 -6.39 2.93
N ASN A 119 8.00 -7.26 1.98
CA ASN A 119 8.23 -8.68 2.22
C ASN A 119 9.30 -8.92 3.32
N PHE A 120 10.23 -7.96 3.52
CA PHE A 120 11.19 -8.01 4.63
C PHE A 120 10.57 -7.60 5.95
N LEU A 121 9.55 -6.73 5.91
CA LEU A 121 8.87 -6.22 7.09
C LEU A 121 7.82 -7.21 7.62
N ALA A 122 7.07 -7.84 6.72
CA ALA A 122 5.88 -8.62 7.06
C ALA A 122 6.11 -9.71 8.13
N PRO A 123 7.15 -10.56 8.04
CA PRO A 123 7.39 -11.60 9.06
C PRO A 123 7.61 -11.02 10.47
N HIS A 124 8.25 -9.86 10.53
CA HIS A 124 8.58 -9.19 11.80
C HIS A 124 7.36 -8.50 12.42
N LEU A 125 6.49 -7.89 11.60
CA LEU A 125 5.21 -7.34 12.06
C LEU A 125 4.32 -8.44 12.66
N VAL A 126 4.21 -9.58 11.99
CA VAL A 126 3.46 -10.74 12.50
C VAL A 126 3.99 -11.16 13.87
N ALA A 127 5.31 -11.33 13.99
CA ALA A 127 5.95 -11.74 15.23
C ALA A 127 5.76 -10.72 16.38
N LEU A 128 5.81 -9.42 16.09
CA LEU A 128 5.56 -8.35 17.07
C LEU A 128 4.09 -8.33 17.52
N THR A 129 3.16 -8.40 16.58
CA THR A 129 1.71 -8.41 16.86
C THR A 129 1.31 -9.62 17.69
N MET A 130 1.80 -10.82 17.38
CA MET A 130 1.53 -12.03 18.17
C MET A 130 2.01 -11.90 19.61
N ARG A 131 3.17 -11.27 19.84
CA ARG A 131 3.71 -11.07 21.19
C ARG A 131 2.96 -10.00 21.98
N ALA A 132 2.60 -8.90 21.33
CA ALA A 132 1.73 -7.89 21.94
C ALA A 132 0.42 -8.52 22.43
N ARG A 133 -0.17 -9.44 21.65
CA ARG A 133 -1.37 -10.21 22.02
C ARG A 133 -1.15 -11.19 23.18
N MET A 134 -0.02 -11.90 23.22
CA MET A 134 0.30 -12.83 24.32
C MET A 134 0.50 -12.13 25.68
N ARG A 135 0.97 -10.88 25.70
CA ARG A 135 1.07 -10.09 26.94
C ARG A 135 -0.29 -9.67 27.49
N SER A 136 -1.34 -9.62 26.66
CA SER A 136 -2.69 -9.20 27.05
C SER A 136 -3.66 -10.34 27.38
N SER A 137 -3.35 -11.61 27.08
CA SER A 137 -4.29 -12.74 27.22
C SER A 137 -3.76 -13.89 28.08
N SER A 138 -4.61 -14.46 28.93
CA SER A 138 -4.26 -15.53 29.88
C SER A 138 -4.38 -16.94 29.27
N LYS A 139 -3.30 -17.73 29.42
CA LYS A 139 -3.17 -19.21 29.38
C LYS A 139 -3.61 -20.02 28.15
N SER A 140 -4.51 -19.57 27.26
CA SER A 140 -5.00 -20.40 26.14
C SER A 140 -4.12 -20.38 24.87
N ILE A 141 -3.36 -19.30 24.64
CA ILE A 141 -2.56 -19.09 23.42
C ILE A 141 -1.27 -19.94 23.37
N VAL A 142 -0.81 -20.47 24.51
CA VAL A 142 0.43 -21.25 24.62
C VAL A 142 0.41 -22.55 23.80
N ASN A 143 -0.76 -23.15 23.58
CA ASN A 143 -0.88 -24.37 22.78
C ASN A 143 -0.80 -24.09 21.27
N VAL A 144 -1.30 -22.95 20.80
CA VAL A 144 -1.21 -22.52 19.39
C VAL A 144 0.26 -22.33 18.98
N TRP A 145 1.07 -21.76 19.87
CA TRP A 145 2.50 -21.55 19.62
C TRP A 145 3.31 -22.85 19.47
N ARG A 146 2.89 -23.93 20.17
CA ARG A 146 3.59 -25.22 20.17
C ARG A 146 3.34 -26.02 18.89
N ASP A 147 2.18 -25.81 18.27
CA ASP A 147 1.78 -26.49 17.04
C ASP A 147 2.34 -25.78 15.79
N VAL A 148 2.35 -24.44 15.78
CA VAL A 148 2.98 -23.62 14.72
C VAL A 148 4.48 -23.86 14.59
N ALA A 149 5.18 -24.00 15.73
CA ALA A 149 6.61 -24.30 15.74
C ALA A 149 6.95 -25.71 15.21
N LYS A 150 5.99 -26.64 15.18
CA LYS A 150 6.19 -28.02 14.74
C LYS A 150 5.83 -28.27 13.27
N SER A 151 4.92 -27.50 12.68
CA SER A 151 4.43 -27.76 11.32
C SER A 151 5.02 -26.85 10.23
N GLU A 152 5.46 -25.62 10.53
CA GLU A 152 5.75 -24.63 9.47
C GLU A 152 7.19 -24.09 9.40
N ALA A 153 8.07 -24.47 10.32
CA ALA A 153 9.50 -24.14 10.21
C ALA A 153 10.17 -24.77 8.96
N ALA A 154 9.47 -25.67 8.26
CA ALA A 154 9.94 -26.37 7.07
C ALA A 154 9.35 -25.85 5.74
N SER A 155 8.47 -24.84 5.73
CA SER A 155 7.69 -24.47 4.53
C SER A 155 7.68 -22.99 4.14
N TRP A 156 8.47 -22.11 4.76
CA TRP A 156 8.62 -20.74 4.25
C TRP A 156 9.37 -20.67 2.90
N SER A 157 10.10 -21.74 2.54
CA SER A 157 10.97 -21.80 1.36
C SER A 157 10.28 -22.23 0.05
N GLY A 158 8.95 -22.22 -0.04
CA GLY A 158 8.31 -22.63 -1.29
C GLY A 158 6.81 -22.47 -1.32
N TYR A 159 6.34 -21.27 -1.64
CA TYR A 159 5.18 -20.95 -2.49
C TYR A 159 5.18 -19.42 -2.70
N ASP A 160 4.86 -18.98 -3.92
CA ASP A 160 4.60 -17.58 -4.35
C ASP A 160 3.39 -16.97 -3.62
N THR A 161 3.41 -17.01 -2.30
CA THR A 161 2.41 -16.39 -1.45
C THR A 161 2.90 -14.98 -1.23
N VAL A 162 2.39 -14.04 -2.02
CA VAL A 162 2.56 -12.61 -1.77
C VAL A 162 1.95 -12.33 -0.39
N ILE A 163 2.81 -12.25 0.62
CA ILE A 163 2.50 -11.74 1.95
C ILE A 163 2.81 -10.23 1.87
N SER A 164 1.98 -9.47 1.16
CA SER A 164 2.09 -8.01 1.21
C SER A 164 1.69 -7.53 2.59
N VAL A 165 2.32 -6.49 3.12
CA VAL A 165 1.91 -5.89 4.40
C VAL A 165 0.50 -5.29 4.22
N GLY A 166 -0.41 -5.55 5.15
CA GLY A 166 -1.87 -5.42 4.97
C GLY A 166 -2.60 -6.71 4.56
N GLU A 167 -2.16 -7.44 3.53
CA GLU A 167 -2.69 -8.79 3.25
C GLU A 167 -2.12 -9.81 4.24
N GLY A 168 -0.87 -9.66 4.66
CA GLY A 168 -0.09 -10.64 5.39
C GLY A 168 -0.49 -10.79 6.85
N LEU A 169 -0.75 -9.71 7.58
CA LEU A 169 -1.20 -9.83 8.97
C LEU A 169 -2.59 -10.53 9.06
N LEU A 170 -3.43 -10.34 8.05
CA LEU A 170 -4.77 -10.95 7.92
C LEU A 170 -4.72 -12.36 7.30
N LYS A 171 -3.95 -12.57 6.21
CA LYS A 171 -3.72 -13.87 5.56
C LYS A 171 -2.91 -14.81 6.43
N THR A 172 -1.90 -14.37 7.18
CA THR A 172 -1.15 -15.25 8.10
C THR A 172 -2.05 -15.73 9.24
N VAL A 173 -3.02 -14.93 9.69
CA VAL A 173 -4.10 -15.39 10.59
C VAL A 173 -5.01 -16.43 9.91
N GLY A 174 -5.22 -16.34 8.59
CA GLY A 174 -5.93 -17.35 7.79
C GLY A 174 -5.11 -18.63 7.49
N ILE A 175 -3.81 -18.50 7.21
CA ILE A 175 -2.88 -19.60 6.92
C ILE A 175 -2.65 -20.44 8.19
N LEU A 176 -2.60 -19.80 9.38
CA LEU A 176 -2.62 -20.46 10.69
C LEU A 176 -3.88 -21.32 10.95
N ARG A 177 -4.91 -21.22 10.09
CA ARG A 177 -6.13 -22.04 10.10
C ARG A 177 -6.31 -22.90 8.85
N GLY A 178 -5.35 -22.94 7.92
CA GLY A 178 -5.37 -23.83 6.77
C GLY A 178 -6.37 -23.46 5.66
N THR A 179 -6.35 -22.21 5.18
CA THR A 179 -7.18 -21.77 4.04
C THR A 179 -6.34 -21.26 2.88
N LEU A 180 -6.30 -22.01 1.77
CA LEU A 180 -5.89 -21.54 0.44
C LEU A 180 -7.14 -21.13 -0.35
N GLY A 181 -7.11 -19.96 -1.00
CA GLY A 181 -8.10 -19.57 -2.01
C GLY A 181 -8.16 -18.05 -2.25
N SER A 182 -7.85 -17.64 -3.48
CA SER A 182 -8.02 -16.29 -4.07
C SER A 182 -8.80 -16.49 -5.40
N PRO A 183 -9.50 -15.51 -6.02
CA PRO A 183 -9.38 -14.06 -5.89
C PRO A 183 -10.68 -13.21 -5.79
N ALA A 184 -10.56 -12.10 -5.05
CA ALA A 184 -10.97 -10.74 -5.42
C ALA A 184 -12.43 -10.40 -5.88
N ASN A 185 -13.02 -9.45 -5.15
CA ASN A 185 -13.59 -8.18 -5.68
C ASN A 185 -15.09 -7.93 -5.91
N ILE A 186 -16.03 -8.87 -5.81
CA ILE A 186 -17.45 -8.49 -6.13
C ILE A 186 -18.19 -7.80 -4.96
N ALA A 187 -17.82 -8.05 -3.69
CA ALA A 187 -18.51 -7.46 -2.52
C ALA A 187 -17.84 -6.21 -1.92
N ARG A 188 -16.63 -5.87 -2.37
CA ARG A 188 -15.87 -4.68 -1.92
C ARG A 188 -16.17 -3.44 -2.75
N GLU A 189 -16.98 -3.57 -3.81
CA GLU A 189 -17.15 -2.54 -4.84
C GLU A 189 -18.16 -1.44 -4.48
N GLN A 190 -18.84 -1.49 -3.32
CA GLN A 190 -19.81 -0.45 -2.92
C GLN A 190 -19.65 0.14 -1.51
N ALA A 191 -18.75 -0.37 -0.67
CA ALA A 191 -18.53 0.18 0.67
C ALA A 191 -17.04 0.46 0.90
N GLY A 192 -16.57 1.60 0.39
CA GLY A 192 -15.21 2.11 0.60
C GLY A 192 -14.55 2.59 -0.68
N GLN A 193 -15.01 3.72 -1.23
CA GLN A 193 -14.43 4.39 -2.41
C GLN A 193 -13.06 5.06 -2.16
N ARG A 194 -12.20 4.43 -1.34
CA ARG A 194 -10.74 4.55 -1.41
C ARG A 194 -10.20 3.13 -1.30
N SER A 195 -9.66 2.62 -2.40
CA SER A 195 -8.84 1.42 -2.40
C SER A 195 -7.74 1.65 -1.36
N MET A 196 -7.71 0.88 -0.25
CA MET A 196 -6.59 0.96 0.69
C MET A 196 -5.30 0.72 -0.11
N SER A 197 -4.44 1.72 -0.21
CA SER A 197 -3.17 1.56 -0.92
C SER A 197 -2.21 0.70 -0.09
N ARG A 198 -1.20 0.11 -0.72
CA ARG A 198 -0.16 -0.63 0.00
C ARG A 198 0.55 0.26 1.04
N VAL A 199 0.68 1.55 0.75
CA VAL A 199 1.19 2.57 1.68
C VAL A 199 0.30 2.67 2.91
N ASP A 200 -1.02 2.79 2.72
CA ASP A 200 -2.00 2.84 3.81
C ASP A 200 -1.89 1.61 4.70
N ALA A 201 -1.89 0.43 4.09
CA ALA A 201 -1.79 -0.85 4.77
C ALA A 201 -0.51 -0.97 5.64
N VAL A 202 0.65 -0.62 5.08
CA VAL A 202 1.92 -0.65 5.81
C VAL A 202 1.92 0.33 6.99
N LEU A 203 1.39 1.55 6.77
CA LEU A 203 1.34 2.55 7.83
C LEU A 203 0.38 2.16 8.95
N GLU A 204 -0.79 1.58 8.63
CA GLU A 204 -1.72 1.05 9.62
C GLU A 204 -1.08 -0.06 10.45
N ASP A 205 -0.35 -0.99 9.81
CA ASP A 205 0.35 -2.06 10.52
C ASP A 205 1.45 -1.50 11.43
N LEU A 206 2.25 -0.54 10.94
CA LEU A 206 3.29 0.14 11.74
C LEU A 206 2.68 0.93 12.90
N GLU A 207 1.58 1.66 12.66
CA GLU A 207 0.86 2.38 13.69
C GLU A 207 0.37 1.43 14.77
N SER A 208 -0.19 0.29 14.39
CA SER A 208 -0.70 -0.70 15.34
C SER A 208 0.36 -1.19 16.32
N ILE A 209 1.63 -1.31 15.90
CA ILE A 209 2.72 -1.82 16.74
C ILE A 209 3.51 -0.72 17.45
N PHE A 210 3.57 0.49 16.89
CA PHE A 210 4.43 1.57 17.39
C PHE A 210 3.68 2.68 18.11
N ASN A 211 2.40 2.92 17.81
CA ASN A 211 1.63 3.95 18.48
C ASN A 211 1.37 3.52 19.94
N PRO A 212 1.88 4.25 20.96
CA PRO A 212 1.70 3.88 22.37
C PRO A 212 0.24 3.87 22.81
N ARG A 213 -0.64 4.52 22.05
CA ARG A 213 -2.08 4.59 22.33
C ARG A 213 -2.85 3.38 21.76
N CYS A 214 -2.28 2.63 20.83
CA CYS A 214 -2.89 1.41 20.28
C CYS A 214 -2.84 0.23 21.26
N TYR A 215 -3.92 -0.56 21.32
CA TYR A 215 -3.98 -1.75 22.18
C TYR A 215 -3.02 -2.88 21.73
N THR A 216 -2.55 -2.83 20.48
CA THR A 216 -1.52 -3.72 19.90
C THR A 216 -0.10 -3.20 20.08
N TYR A 217 0.10 -2.09 20.80
CA TYR A 217 1.41 -1.50 21.00
C TYR A 217 2.43 -2.55 21.48
N ALA A 218 3.41 -2.84 20.64
CA ALA A 218 4.33 -3.94 20.84
C ALA A 218 5.34 -3.68 21.97
N LYS A 219 5.45 -2.42 22.43
CA LYS A 219 6.50 -1.96 23.36
C LYS A 219 7.89 -2.39 22.88
N THR A 220 8.12 -2.27 21.59
CA THR A 220 9.39 -2.59 20.93
C THR A 220 9.74 -1.40 20.06
N ALA A 221 10.98 -0.91 20.17
CA ALA A 221 11.45 0.21 19.38
C ALA A 221 11.78 -0.21 17.95
N GLY A 222 11.78 0.74 17.01
CA GLY A 222 12.04 0.49 15.60
C GLY A 222 13.08 1.40 14.99
N VAL A 223 13.78 0.90 13.98
CA VAL A 223 14.59 1.70 13.06
C VAL A 223 14.02 1.54 11.66
N ILE A 224 13.66 2.66 11.03
CA ILE A 224 13.24 2.69 9.64
C ILE A 224 14.31 3.47 8.87
N LEU A 225 15.02 2.78 7.97
CA LEU A 225 16.04 3.36 7.11
C LEU A 225 15.41 3.73 5.76
N ILE A 226 15.51 4.99 5.33
CA ILE A 226 15.20 5.42 3.96
C ILE A 226 16.52 5.78 3.27
N ASP A 227 17.06 4.85 2.50
CA ASP A 227 18.31 4.98 1.78
C ASP A 227 18.11 5.66 0.41
N ASP A 228 19.08 6.48 0.02
CA ASP A 228 19.13 7.22 -1.24
C ASP A 228 17.89 8.13 -1.48
N ALA A 229 17.35 8.73 -0.41
CA ALA A 229 16.10 9.50 -0.41
C ALA A 229 16.06 10.68 -1.39
N GLN A 230 17.20 11.12 -1.94
CA GLN A 230 17.25 12.09 -3.04
C GLN A 230 16.44 11.66 -4.28
N PHE A 231 16.18 10.36 -4.45
CA PHE A 231 15.39 9.82 -5.57
C PHE A 231 13.91 9.64 -5.24
N SER A 232 13.45 9.97 -4.03
CA SER A 232 12.03 9.88 -3.64
C SER A 232 11.06 10.60 -4.58
N LYS A 233 11.48 11.68 -5.25
CA LYS A 233 10.66 12.40 -6.26
C LYS A 233 10.13 11.50 -7.38
N ASP A 234 10.82 10.39 -7.60
CA ASP A 234 10.59 9.43 -8.67
C ASP A 234 9.75 8.22 -8.17
N ASP A 235 9.37 8.21 -6.90
CA ASP A 235 8.55 7.18 -6.25
C ASP A 235 7.41 7.88 -5.46
N PRO A 236 6.23 8.03 -6.08
CA PRO A 236 5.07 8.63 -5.43
C PRO A 236 4.66 7.91 -4.14
N GLY A 237 4.72 6.58 -4.14
CA GLY A 237 4.38 5.75 -2.99
C GLY A 237 5.31 6.03 -1.81
N LEU A 238 6.63 6.06 -2.04
CA LEU A 238 7.61 6.43 -1.02
C LEU A 238 7.46 7.88 -0.55
N SER A 239 7.09 8.80 -1.44
CA SER A 239 6.86 10.20 -1.08
C SER A 239 5.67 10.33 -0.11
N VAL A 240 4.52 9.72 -0.46
CA VAL A 240 3.32 9.68 0.39
C VAL A 240 3.62 8.97 1.72
N PHE A 241 4.28 7.82 1.67
CA PHE A 241 4.69 7.07 2.85
C PHE A 241 5.61 7.87 3.77
N THR A 242 6.61 8.56 3.20
CA THR A 242 7.56 9.36 3.99
C THR A 242 6.85 10.48 4.73
N GLU A 243 5.98 11.23 4.05
CA GLU A 243 5.25 12.34 4.69
C GLU A 243 4.35 11.81 5.83
N ARG A 244 3.60 10.73 5.57
CA ARG A 244 2.73 10.10 6.58
C ARG A 244 3.51 9.48 7.72
N LEU A 245 4.59 8.76 7.45
CA LEU A 245 5.45 8.15 8.45
C LEU A 245 6.02 9.23 9.39
N LEU A 246 6.58 10.30 8.84
CA LEU A 246 7.15 11.38 9.63
C LEU A 246 6.07 12.08 10.45
N HIS A 247 4.93 12.41 9.85
CA HIS A 247 3.82 13.04 10.56
C HIS A 247 3.30 12.15 11.69
N SER A 248 2.92 10.90 11.41
CA SER A 248 2.36 9.97 12.41
C SER A 248 3.38 9.66 13.51
N ALA A 249 4.62 9.33 13.15
CA ALA A 249 5.64 9.01 14.16
C ALA A 249 5.88 10.18 15.11
N MET A 250 5.97 11.42 14.59
CA MET A 250 6.27 12.61 15.39
C MET A 250 5.07 13.10 16.21
N THR A 251 3.86 13.06 15.65
CA THR A 251 2.64 13.57 16.32
C THR A 251 2.06 12.55 17.30
N GLN A 252 2.22 11.26 17.04
CA GLN A 252 1.73 10.18 17.91
C GLN A 252 2.83 9.59 18.81
N SER A 253 4.05 10.14 18.77
CA SER A 253 5.18 9.73 19.62
C SER A 253 5.51 8.24 19.49
N TRP A 254 5.83 7.78 18.28
CA TRP A 254 6.26 6.39 18.06
C TRP A 254 7.70 6.18 18.58
N PRO A 255 8.05 5.00 19.15
CA PRO A 255 9.41 4.67 19.60
C PRO A 255 10.32 4.29 18.42
N VAL A 256 10.45 5.20 17.44
CA VAL A 256 11.12 4.94 16.18
C VAL A 256 12.25 5.93 15.92
N LEU A 257 13.39 5.41 15.47
CA LEU A 257 14.45 6.18 14.84
C LEU A 257 14.30 6.05 13.32
N ILE A 258 14.00 7.15 12.64
CA ILE A 258 13.96 7.24 11.19
C ILE A 258 15.34 7.70 10.73
N LEU A 259 16.06 6.85 10.04
CA LEU A 259 17.39 7.13 9.51
C LEU A 259 17.30 7.35 8.00
N VAL A 260 17.84 8.45 7.49
CA VAL A 260 17.75 8.79 6.08
C VAL A 260 19.14 9.06 5.51
N THR A 261 19.45 8.54 4.33
CA THR A 261 20.64 8.94 3.58
C THR A 261 20.26 9.83 2.41
N HIS A 262 21.01 10.92 2.21
CA HIS A 262 20.72 11.89 1.15
C HIS A 262 21.99 12.53 0.59
N TRP A 263 21.93 13.07 -0.62
CA TRP A 263 22.97 13.95 -1.15
C TRP A 263 22.86 15.34 -0.54
N LYS A 264 24.02 15.89 -0.11
CA LYS A 264 24.07 17.20 0.55
C LYS A 264 23.52 18.31 -0.34
N ARG A 265 23.91 18.31 -1.61
CA ARG A 265 23.45 19.30 -2.60
C ARG A 265 21.94 19.28 -2.79
N ASP A 266 21.34 18.10 -2.95
CA ASP A 266 19.91 17.94 -3.26
C ASP A 266 18.99 18.24 -2.06
N LEU A 267 19.53 18.38 -0.84
CA LEU A 267 18.78 18.89 0.32
C LEU A 267 18.70 20.42 0.37
N ALA A 268 19.60 21.13 -0.31
CA ALA A 268 19.63 22.58 -0.22
C ALA A 268 18.42 23.19 -0.94
N PRO A 269 17.75 24.21 -0.37
CA PRO A 269 16.51 24.77 -0.91
C PRO A 269 16.61 25.17 -2.39
N GLU A 270 17.76 25.68 -2.83
CA GLU A 270 18.04 26.08 -4.20
C GLU A 270 18.07 24.93 -5.23
N PHE A 271 18.19 23.67 -4.78
CA PHE A 271 18.24 22.49 -5.65
C PHE A 271 17.02 21.57 -5.51
N ILE A 272 15.99 21.97 -4.74
CA ILE A 272 14.73 21.22 -4.63
C ILE A 272 14.02 21.27 -5.98
N LYS A 273 13.98 20.14 -6.68
CA LYS A 273 13.36 20.02 -8.01
C LYS A 273 11.85 19.79 -7.96
N SER A 274 11.34 19.27 -6.84
CA SER A 274 9.94 18.93 -6.64
C SER A 274 9.63 19.02 -5.15
N GLU A 275 8.49 19.61 -4.79
CA GLU A 275 8.06 19.68 -3.39
C GLU A 275 7.66 18.31 -2.83
N ARG A 276 7.31 17.35 -3.71
CA ARG A 276 7.00 15.97 -3.33
C ARG A 276 8.21 15.13 -2.94
N CYS A 277 9.44 15.58 -3.25
CA CYS A 277 10.62 14.85 -2.84
C CYS A 277 10.86 14.95 -1.34
N PHE A 278 11.73 14.08 -0.80
CA PHE A 278 12.13 14.06 0.60
C PHE A 278 12.55 15.45 1.11
N ALA A 279 13.34 16.21 0.33
CA ALA A 279 13.77 17.55 0.72
C ALA A 279 12.59 18.54 0.84
N GLY A 280 11.59 18.44 -0.03
CA GLY A 280 10.37 19.25 0.04
C GLY A 280 9.48 18.86 1.23
N ILE A 281 9.30 17.56 1.47
CA ILE A 281 8.59 17.03 2.65
C ILE A 281 9.29 17.45 3.94
N LEU A 282 10.62 17.38 3.98
CA LEU A 282 11.43 17.82 5.13
C LEU A 282 11.26 19.31 5.41
N LYS A 283 11.25 20.14 4.36
CA LYS A 283 11.00 21.58 4.47
C LYS A 283 9.60 21.85 5.00
N HIS A 284 8.57 21.20 4.44
CA HIS A 284 7.18 21.32 4.91
C HIS A 284 7.02 20.92 6.38
N GLY A 285 7.60 19.79 6.77
CA GLY A 285 7.55 19.30 8.16
C GLY A 285 8.21 20.26 9.17
N ARG A 286 9.16 21.10 8.73
CA ARG A 286 9.86 22.09 9.57
C ARG A 286 9.20 23.46 9.57
N ASP A 287 8.93 23.97 8.37
CA ASP A 287 8.58 25.38 8.14
C ASP A 287 7.07 25.58 7.95
N GLY A 288 6.33 24.52 7.63
CA GLY A 288 4.88 24.56 7.44
C GLY A 288 4.11 24.75 8.75
N THR A 289 2.86 25.17 8.64
CA THR A 289 1.96 25.32 9.78
C THR A 289 0.97 24.15 9.87
N PRO A 290 0.30 23.96 11.03
CA PRO A 290 -0.77 22.97 11.15
C PRO A 290 -1.97 23.19 10.21
N LEU A 291 -2.04 24.34 9.54
CA LEU A 291 -3.10 24.68 8.57
C LEU A 291 -2.67 24.44 7.12
N ASP A 292 -1.37 24.20 6.88
CA ASP A 292 -0.83 23.99 5.54
C ASP A 292 -0.79 22.50 5.21
N ASN A 293 -1.38 22.11 4.09
CA ASN A 293 -1.36 20.74 3.60
C ASN A 293 -0.04 20.42 2.91
N GLY A 294 0.55 19.28 3.27
CA GLY A 294 1.83 18.84 2.72
C GLY A 294 1.76 18.38 1.27
N PRO A 295 2.92 18.32 0.59
CA PRO A 295 2.99 18.24 -0.87
C PRO A 295 2.66 16.85 -1.45
N ALA A 296 2.82 15.78 -0.67
CA ALA A 296 2.60 14.40 -1.11
C ALA A 296 1.31 13.79 -0.54
N ALA A 297 1.14 13.84 0.79
CA ALA A 297 0.00 13.22 1.48
C ALA A 297 -1.06 14.22 1.96
N GLY A 298 -0.83 15.53 1.79
CA GLY A 298 -1.77 16.56 2.22
C GLY A 298 -1.85 16.71 3.74
N LEU A 299 -0.77 16.37 4.47
CA LEU A 299 -0.78 16.39 5.93
C LEU A 299 -0.25 17.71 6.53
N PRO A 300 -0.72 18.11 7.73
CA PRO A 300 -0.29 19.32 8.40
C PRO A 300 1.24 19.41 8.59
N GLY A 301 1.80 20.61 8.46
CA GLY A 301 3.24 20.89 8.67
C GLY A 301 3.63 21.20 10.13
N GLY A 302 4.91 21.49 10.35
CA GLY A 302 5.43 22.02 11.63
C GLY A 302 5.68 20.98 12.75
N PHE A 303 5.68 19.70 12.42
CA PHE A 303 5.91 18.61 13.38
C PHE A 303 7.40 18.26 13.60
N LEU A 304 8.31 18.77 12.75
CA LEU A 304 9.76 18.58 12.88
C LEU A 304 10.41 19.75 13.63
N LYS A 305 11.16 19.42 14.68
CA LYS A 305 11.83 20.36 15.58
C LYS A 305 13.31 20.01 15.71
N THR A 306 14.15 20.96 16.12
CA THR A 306 15.57 20.69 16.40
C THR A 306 15.77 19.61 17.48
N SER A 307 14.79 19.41 18.36
CA SER A 307 14.83 18.39 19.40
C SER A 307 14.68 16.96 18.86
N ASN A 308 13.90 16.76 17.79
CA ASN A 308 13.61 15.43 17.21
C ASN A 308 14.29 15.20 15.85
N THR A 309 14.98 16.20 15.29
CA THR A 309 15.63 16.11 13.99
C THR A 309 17.12 16.44 14.10
N LEU A 310 17.97 15.60 13.51
CA LEU A 310 19.42 15.79 13.43
C LEU A 310 19.90 15.60 11.98
N GLU A 311 20.62 16.57 11.45
CA GLU A 311 21.36 16.43 10.19
C GLU A 311 22.85 16.24 10.48
N ILE A 312 23.44 15.18 9.93
CA ILE A 312 24.86 14.87 10.07
C ILE A 312 25.52 15.04 8.70
N ASP A 313 26.34 16.07 8.58
CA ASP A 313 27.25 16.24 7.44
C ASP A 313 28.41 15.24 7.56
N LEU A 314 28.50 14.28 6.64
CA LEU A 314 29.64 13.37 6.61
C LEU A 314 30.79 14.00 5.81
N PRO A 315 31.90 14.42 6.45
CA PRO A 315 33.08 14.85 5.72
C PRO A 315 33.73 13.67 5.01
N ILE A 316 34.67 13.91 4.10
CA ILE A 316 35.59 12.87 3.63
C ILE A 316 36.35 12.30 4.84
N VAL A 317 36.59 10.99 4.90
CA VAL A 317 37.23 10.35 6.06
C VAL A 317 38.70 10.76 6.09
N PRO A 318 39.18 11.46 7.15
CA PRO A 318 40.54 12.00 7.17
C PRO A 318 41.62 10.93 7.27
N ASP A 319 41.30 9.80 7.89
CA ASP A 319 42.24 8.72 8.18
C ASP A 319 41.61 7.35 7.90
N LEU A 320 42.02 6.75 6.79
CA LEU A 320 41.65 5.38 6.39
C LEU A 320 42.79 4.38 6.63
N THR A 321 43.84 4.78 7.35
CA THR A 321 45.08 4.00 7.53
C THR A 321 44.80 2.64 8.13
N GLY A 322 43.94 2.57 9.15
CA GLY A 322 43.61 1.32 9.83
C GLY A 322 43.09 0.24 8.88
N ALA A 323 42.23 0.62 7.94
CA ALA A 323 41.65 -0.32 6.98
C ALA A 323 42.63 -0.77 5.88
N LEU A 324 43.56 0.10 5.47
CA LEU A 324 44.62 -0.27 4.53
C LEU A 324 45.66 -1.19 5.18
N VAL A 325 46.07 -0.89 6.41
CA VAL A 325 47.03 -1.70 7.19
C VAL A 325 46.45 -3.05 7.56
N GLU A 326 45.17 -3.14 7.90
CA GLU A 326 44.50 -4.43 8.10
C GLU A 326 44.52 -5.27 6.82
N ALA A 327 44.23 -4.65 5.67
CA ALA A 327 44.21 -5.36 4.39
C ALA A 327 45.62 -5.83 3.97
N PHE A 328 46.66 -5.03 4.23
CA PHE A 328 48.04 -5.30 3.85
C PHE A 328 49.01 -4.88 4.98
N PRO A 329 49.24 -5.75 5.98
CA PRO A 329 50.00 -5.38 7.18
C PRO A 329 51.48 -5.11 6.93
N GLY A 330 52.04 -5.60 5.81
CA GLY A 330 53.45 -5.41 5.44
C GLY A 330 53.75 -4.19 4.57
N LEU A 331 52.76 -3.35 4.24
CA LEU A 331 53.01 -2.12 3.49
C LEU A 331 53.98 -1.19 4.22
N LEU A 332 54.95 -0.64 3.49
CA LEU A 332 55.83 0.38 4.04
C LEU A 332 55.05 1.67 4.34
N PRO A 333 55.44 2.47 5.35
CA PRO A 333 54.75 3.71 5.71
C PRO A 333 54.56 4.69 4.54
N ASP A 334 55.56 4.82 3.66
CA ASP A 334 55.49 5.70 2.48
C ASP A 334 54.53 5.14 1.41
N GLN A 335 54.48 3.82 1.25
CA GLN A 335 53.56 3.15 0.32
C GLN A 335 52.11 3.30 0.80
N ALA A 336 51.87 3.06 2.09
CA ALA A 336 50.57 3.27 2.71
C ALA A 336 50.12 4.72 2.59
N SER A 337 50.99 5.67 2.90
CA SER A 337 50.68 7.12 2.80
C SER A 337 50.33 7.54 1.39
N ALA A 338 51.04 7.05 0.37
CA ALA A 338 50.74 7.37 -1.02
C ALA A 338 49.40 6.78 -1.49
N LEU A 339 49.10 5.52 -1.15
CA LEU A 339 47.83 4.88 -1.49
C LEU A 339 46.64 5.56 -0.79
N LEU A 340 46.82 6.00 0.45
CA LEU A 340 45.81 6.77 1.20
C LEU A 340 45.57 8.16 0.62
N ASN A 341 46.65 8.87 0.27
CA ASN A 341 46.57 10.15 -0.43
C ASN A 341 45.88 9.99 -1.80
N HIS A 342 46.15 8.87 -2.48
CA HIS A 342 45.56 8.54 -3.77
C HIS A 342 44.07 8.21 -3.67
N ALA A 343 43.64 7.56 -2.58
CA ALA A 343 42.23 7.35 -2.27
C ALA A 343 41.50 8.66 -1.90
N GLY A 344 42.23 9.73 -1.57
CA GLY A 344 41.69 11.05 -1.24
C GLY A 344 40.71 11.04 -0.07
N GLY A 345 40.84 10.09 0.86
CA GLY A 345 39.92 9.89 1.99
C GLY A 345 38.53 9.36 1.61
N ASN A 346 38.33 8.89 0.39
CA ASN A 346 37.10 8.25 -0.07
C ASN A 346 37.16 6.74 0.23
N PRO A 347 36.34 6.21 1.15
CA PRO A 347 36.38 4.80 1.53
C PRO A 347 36.13 3.85 0.36
N ARG A 348 35.21 4.20 -0.55
CA ARG A 348 34.89 3.38 -1.73
C ARG A 348 36.09 3.25 -2.67
N HIS A 349 36.79 4.37 -2.89
CA HIS A 349 38.00 4.37 -3.71
C HIS A 349 39.10 3.53 -3.07
N LEU A 350 39.26 3.60 -1.74
CA LEU A 350 40.22 2.76 -1.03
C LEU A 350 39.86 1.27 -1.06
N GLU A 351 38.58 0.90 -0.91
CA GLU A 351 38.13 -0.50 -1.05
C GLU A 351 38.53 -1.08 -2.41
N GLN A 352 38.48 -0.26 -3.45
CA GLN A 352 38.83 -0.69 -4.81
C GLN A 352 40.34 -0.74 -5.04
N ILE A 353 41.10 0.18 -4.44
CA ILE A 353 42.57 0.06 -4.37
C ILE A 353 42.94 -1.26 -3.69
N ILE A 354 42.29 -1.59 -2.57
CA ILE A 354 42.53 -2.84 -1.84
C ILE A 354 42.14 -4.06 -2.70
N ALA A 355 40.97 -4.04 -3.33
CA ALA A 355 40.52 -5.14 -4.17
C ALA A 355 41.44 -5.34 -5.38
N PHE A 356 41.94 -4.26 -5.98
CA PHE A 356 42.90 -4.30 -7.09
C PHE A 356 44.23 -4.91 -6.63
N LEU A 357 44.78 -4.47 -5.51
CA LEU A 357 46.03 -5.01 -4.98
C LEU A 357 45.91 -6.51 -4.64
N ARG A 358 44.78 -6.97 -4.08
CA ARG A 358 44.55 -8.40 -3.79
C ARG A 358 44.54 -9.29 -5.03
N GLU A 359 44.18 -8.75 -6.19
CA GLU A 359 44.14 -9.49 -7.46
C GLU A 359 45.51 -9.57 -8.15
N ASN A 360 46.50 -8.79 -7.69
CA ASN A 360 47.84 -8.70 -8.27
C ASN A 360 48.89 -9.07 -7.22
N GLU A 361 48.93 -10.35 -6.83
CA GLU A 361 49.88 -10.89 -5.83
C GLU A 361 51.34 -10.65 -6.25
N ASP A 362 51.61 -10.56 -7.55
CA ASP A 362 52.90 -10.25 -8.16
C ASP A 362 53.43 -8.84 -7.84
N PHE A 363 52.56 -7.94 -7.36
CA PHE A 363 52.99 -6.61 -6.94
C PHE A 363 53.67 -6.62 -5.57
N PHE A 364 53.56 -7.72 -4.82
CA PHE A 364 54.14 -7.87 -3.49
C PHE A 364 55.44 -8.65 -3.53
N ASN A 365 56.35 -8.31 -2.61
CA ASN A 365 57.59 -9.08 -2.44
C ASN A 365 57.25 -10.56 -2.14
N ASP A 366 57.97 -11.46 -2.79
CA ASP A 366 57.79 -12.91 -2.68
C ASP A 366 56.37 -13.42 -3.02
N PHE A 367 55.57 -12.63 -3.75
CA PHE A 367 54.16 -12.92 -4.04
C PHE A 367 53.27 -13.06 -2.79
N ASP A 368 53.72 -12.50 -1.65
CA ASP A 368 52.97 -12.52 -0.40
C ASP A 368 52.22 -11.20 -0.19
N THR A 369 50.89 -11.22 -0.26
CA THR A 369 50.03 -10.04 -0.01
C THR A 369 50.18 -9.46 1.39
N LYS A 370 50.85 -10.14 2.32
CA LYS A 370 51.20 -9.61 3.64
C LYS A 370 52.56 -8.92 3.69
N ALA A 371 53.35 -8.94 2.61
CA ALA A 371 54.64 -8.26 2.51
C ALA A 371 54.50 -6.82 1.96
N ALA A 372 55.63 -6.12 1.81
CA ALA A 372 55.65 -4.81 1.15
C ALA A 372 55.48 -4.94 -0.37
N LEU A 373 54.99 -3.89 -1.04
CA LEU A 373 54.96 -3.84 -2.50
C LEU A 373 56.38 -3.71 -3.08
N THR A 374 56.62 -4.33 -4.24
CA THR A 374 57.82 -4.08 -5.04
C THR A 374 57.79 -2.64 -5.60
N GLU A 375 58.95 -2.07 -5.98
CA GLU A 375 58.97 -0.72 -6.57
C GLU A 375 58.13 -0.63 -7.85
N GLU A 376 58.22 -1.65 -8.72
CA GLU A 376 57.43 -1.74 -9.96
C GLU A 376 55.94 -1.94 -9.66
N GLY A 377 55.59 -2.85 -8.74
CA GLY A 377 54.21 -3.11 -8.33
C GLY A 377 53.54 -1.91 -7.66
N PHE A 378 54.28 -1.15 -6.85
CA PHE A 378 53.79 0.07 -6.21
C PHE A 378 53.53 1.20 -7.23
N ALA A 379 54.42 1.38 -8.21
CA ALA A 379 54.25 2.38 -9.26
C ALA A 379 53.04 2.05 -10.17
N GLU A 380 52.88 0.78 -10.55
CA GLU A 380 51.74 0.34 -11.36
C GLU A 380 50.43 0.42 -10.57
N ALA A 381 50.46 0.13 -9.27
CA ALA A 381 49.30 0.27 -8.39
C ALA A 381 48.77 1.71 -8.34
N LEU A 382 49.64 2.71 -8.15
CA LEU A 382 49.22 4.12 -8.14
C LEU A 382 48.72 4.58 -9.52
N LYS A 383 49.30 4.08 -10.60
CA LYS A 383 48.92 4.42 -11.97
C LYS A 383 47.55 3.86 -12.36
N GLU A 384 47.29 2.59 -12.08
CA GLU A 384 46.08 1.89 -12.51
C GLU A 384 44.87 2.22 -11.63
N THR A 385 45.07 2.45 -10.33
CA THR A 385 43.99 2.79 -9.39
C THR A 385 43.54 4.26 -9.47
N HIS A 386 44.17 5.07 -10.33
CA HIS A 386 43.78 6.47 -10.58
C HIS A 386 42.41 6.57 -11.27
N ASP A 387 41.98 5.53 -11.98
CA ASP A 387 40.67 5.47 -12.64
C ASP A 387 40.00 4.14 -12.32
N ILE A 388 39.29 4.12 -11.20
CA ILE A 388 38.34 3.08 -10.76
C ILE A 388 37.52 2.45 -11.90
N PHE A 389 37.11 3.26 -12.88
CA PHE A 389 36.33 2.79 -14.01
C PHE A 389 37.19 1.85 -14.88
N LYS A 390 38.49 2.13 -15.06
CA LYS A 390 39.42 1.26 -15.79
C LYS A 390 39.62 -0.08 -15.08
N VAL A 391 39.70 -0.11 -13.75
CA VAL A 391 39.85 -1.36 -12.99
C VAL A 391 38.65 -2.28 -13.21
N VAL A 392 37.43 -1.76 -13.02
CA VAL A 392 36.20 -2.54 -13.26
C VAL A 392 36.04 -2.90 -14.74
N MET A 393 36.43 -2.00 -15.66
CA MET A 393 36.46 -2.28 -17.09
C MET A 393 37.45 -3.40 -17.46
N ARG A 394 38.59 -3.48 -16.79
CA ARG A 394 39.56 -4.57 -16.97
C ARG A 394 38.99 -5.89 -16.46
N ARG A 395 38.41 -5.92 -15.26
CA ARG A 395 37.71 -7.12 -14.73
C ARG A 395 36.65 -7.63 -15.70
N LEU A 396 35.82 -6.74 -16.25
CA LEU A 396 34.84 -7.13 -17.26
C LEU A 396 35.52 -7.64 -18.55
N ARG A 397 36.62 -7.05 -19.00
CA ARG A 397 37.37 -7.52 -20.18
C ARG A 397 38.05 -8.87 -19.99
N ASP A 398 38.47 -9.17 -18.77
CA ASP A 398 39.14 -10.42 -18.40
C ASP A 398 38.13 -11.56 -18.17
N ALA A 399 36.85 -11.25 -17.96
CA ALA A 399 35.78 -12.23 -17.91
C ALA A 399 35.60 -12.96 -19.27
N PRO A 400 35.14 -14.22 -19.29
CA PRO A 400 34.81 -14.96 -20.50
C PRO A 400 33.90 -14.17 -21.45
N GLN A 401 34.08 -14.37 -22.76
CA GLN A 401 33.37 -13.59 -23.77
C GLN A 401 31.85 -13.72 -23.67
N ASP A 402 31.34 -14.92 -23.36
CA ASP A 402 29.93 -15.20 -23.10
C ASP A 402 29.40 -14.37 -21.91
N VAL A 403 30.18 -14.23 -20.84
CA VAL A 403 29.85 -13.40 -19.66
C VAL A 403 29.85 -11.92 -20.03
N GLN A 404 30.83 -11.46 -20.81
CA GLN A 404 30.87 -10.09 -21.31
C GLN A 404 29.64 -9.75 -22.14
N GLU A 405 29.24 -10.65 -23.05
CA GLU A 405 28.06 -10.50 -23.90
C GLU A 405 26.79 -10.43 -23.07
N ALA A 406 26.61 -11.33 -22.10
CA ALA A 406 25.45 -11.36 -21.21
C ALA A 406 25.29 -10.04 -20.43
N ILE A 407 26.35 -9.57 -19.80
CA ILE A 407 26.37 -8.34 -18.99
C ILE A 407 26.20 -7.09 -19.87
N CYS A 408 26.78 -7.07 -21.07
CA CYS A 408 26.59 -5.97 -22.01
C CYS A 408 25.15 -5.92 -22.53
N LEU A 409 24.50 -7.05 -22.82
CA LEU A 409 23.09 -7.10 -23.20
C LEU A 409 22.18 -6.69 -22.03
N ALA A 410 22.49 -7.12 -20.80
CA ALA A 410 21.77 -6.71 -19.60
C ALA A 410 21.71 -5.19 -19.43
N SER A 411 22.82 -4.49 -19.73
CA SER A 411 22.89 -3.03 -19.58
C SER A 411 21.98 -2.25 -20.53
N LEU A 412 21.36 -2.88 -21.54
CA LEU A 412 20.34 -2.24 -22.38
C LEU A 412 19.01 -2.04 -21.64
N GLN A 413 18.76 -2.87 -20.63
CA GLN A 413 17.52 -2.86 -19.85
C GLN A 413 17.61 -2.03 -18.57
N GLY A 414 18.80 -1.61 -18.14
CA GLY A 414 19.01 -0.79 -16.94
C GLY A 414 19.75 -1.51 -15.83
N VAL A 415 19.67 -0.96 -14.61
CA VAL A 415 20.31 -1.54 -13.41
C VAL A 415 19.61 -2.83 -12.95
N ARG A 416 18.28 -2.86 -13.03
CA ARG A 416 17.47 -4.09 -12.88
C ARG A 416 17.00 -4.52 -14.25
N PHE A 417 16.98 -5.82 -14.52
CA PHE A 417 16.68 -6.33 -15.85
C PHE A 417 16.05 -7.72 -15.82
N VAL A 418 15.32 -8.06 -16.88
CA VAL A 418 14.70 -9.37 -17.06
C VAL A 418 15.68 -10.26 -17.82
N SER A 419 16.03 -11.40 -17.21
CA SER A 419 17.02 -12.34 -17.75
C SER A 419 16.56 -12.95 -19.09
N GLU A 420 15.25 -13.18 -19.24
CA GLU A 420 14.65 -13.74 -20.46
C GLU A 420 14.83 -12.84 -21.69
N THR A 421 14.77 -11.51 -21.50
CA THR A 421 15.05 -10.53 -22.56
C THR A 421 16.52 -10.60 -23.02
N ILE A 422 17.45 -10.94 -22.12
CA ILE A 422 18.87 -11.13 -22.48
C ILE A 422 19.00 -12.34 -23.40
N ASP A 423 18.36 -13.45 -23.05
CA ASP A 423 18.42 -14.68 -23.84
C ASP A 423 17.79 -14.50 -25.23
N GLU A 424 16.72 -13.74 -25.35
CA GLU A 424 16.09 -13.42 -26.64
C GLU A 424 16.99 -12.52 -27.49
N LEU A 425 17.58 -11.46 -26.92
CA LEU A 425 18.53 -10.61 -27.62
C LEU A 425 19.79 -11.39 -28.05
N ALA A 426 20.28 -12.27 -27.18
CA ALA A 426 21.41 -13.14 -27.48
C ALA A 426 21.08 -14.12 -28.61
N ARG A 427 19.90 -14.76 -28.62
CA ARG A 427 19.46 -15.59 -29.75
C ARG A 427 19.44 -14.82 -31.08
N LEU A 428 18.97 -13.56 -31.06
CA LEU A 428 18.87 -12.73 -32.26
C LEU A 428 20.24 -12.30 -32.81
N HIS A 429 21.19 -11.93 -31.95
CA HIS A 429 22.47 -11.35 -32.36
C HIS A 429 23.65 -12.34 -32.34
N LEU A 430 23.56 -13.40 -31.54
CA LEU A 430 24.64 -14.36 -31.27
C LEU A 430 24.27 -15.81 -31.64
N GLY A 431 22.98 -16.09 -31.87
CA GLY A 431 22.49 -17.42 -32.29
C GLY A 431 22.24 -18.43 -31.15
N GLU A 432 22.55 -18.06 -29.91
CA GLU A 432 22.43 -18.91 -28.72
C GLU A 432 22.08 -18.08 -27.48
N THR A 433 21.62 -18.74 -26.40
CA THR A 433 21.26 -18.09 -25.14
C THR A 433 22.48 -17.77 -24.28
N ARG A 434 22.31 -16.92 -23.26
CA ARG A 434 23.35 -16.48 -22.33
C ARG A 434 23.00 -16.72 -20.86
N GLY A 435 21.94 -17.45 -20.56
CA GLY A 435 21.53 -17.80 -19.19
C GLY A 435 22.64 -18.42 -18.33
N GLU A 436 23.42 -19.37 -18.86
CA GLU A 436 24.56 -19.95 -18.11
C GLU A 436 25.68 -18.92 -17.86
N ALA A 437 25.93 -18.04 -18.81
CA ALA A 437 26.91 -16.98 -18.67
C ALA A 437 26.47 -15.92 -17.65
N LEU A 438 25.18 -15.61 -17.59
CA LEU A 438 24.60 -14.74 -16.57
C LEU A 438 24.76 -15.36 -15.16
N ALA A 439 24.57 -16.67 -15.01
CA ALA A 439 24.82 -17.36 -13.75
C ALA A 439 26.28 -17.26 -13.30
N LYS A 440 27.25 -17.36 -14.24
CA LYS A 440 28.67 -17.10 -13.95
C LYS A 440 28.91 -15.66 -13.51
N ALA A 441 28.20 -14.70 -14.10
CA ALA A 441 28.32 -13.29 -13.75
C ALA A 441 27.85 -12.99 -12.30
N VAL A 442 26.94 -13.80 -11.77
CA VAL A 442 26.56 -13.80 -10.34
C VAL A 442 27.67 -14.42 -9.49
N ASN A 443 28.16 -15.58 -9.89
CA ASN A 443 29.23 -16.30 -9.20
C ASN A 443 30.08 -17.09 -10.20
N PRO A 444 31.41 -16.84 -10.31
CA PRO A 444 32.26 -16.18 -9.31
C PRO A 444 32.52 -14.68 -9.51
N TYR A 445 32.00 -14.05 -10.57
CA TYR A 445 32.40 -12.66 -10.88
C TYR A 445 31.70 -11.59 -10.03
N SER A 446 30.54 -11.91 -9.43
CA SER A 446 29.76 -10.99 -8.58
C SER A 446 29.52 -9.60 -9.20
N ILE A 447 29.31 -9.56 -10.51
CA ILE A 447 28.99 -8.35 -11.29
C ILE A 447 27.49 -8.03 -11.15
N VAL A 448 26.68 -9.08 -11.07
CA VAL A 448 25.22 -9.02 -10.94
C VAL A 448 24.78 -9.85 -9.75
N SER A 449 23.69 -9.44 -9.10
CA SER A 449 22.99 -10.19 -8.07
C SER A 449 21.67 -10.71 -8.63
N SER A 450 21.35 -11.97 -8.29
CA SER A 450 20.04 -12.57 -8.55
C SER A 450 19.66 -13.44 -7.36
N ARG A 451 18.41 -13.38 -6.90
CA ARG A 451 17.93 -14.33 -5.88
C ARG A 451 17.62 -15.68 -6.53
N ARG A 452 17.65 -16.76 -5.74
CA ARG A 452 17.43 -18.12 -6.25
C ARG A 452 16.01 -18.22 -6.85
N ARG A 453 15.91 -18.63 -8.12
CA ARG A 453 14.67 -18.86 -8.91
C ARG A 453 13.98 -17.60 -9.47
N GLU A 454 14.53 -16.40 -9.27
CA GLU A 454 13.97 -15.19 -9.88
C GLU A 454 14.48 -15.01 -11.33
N LYS A 455 13.58 -14.62 -12.24
CA LYS A 455 13.94 -14.22 -13.62
C LYS A 455 14.47 -12.79 -13.70
N ILE A 456 14.38 -12.03 -12.61
CA ILE A 456 14.88 -10.67 -12.49
C ILE A 456 16.27 -10.73 -11.86
N ALA A 457 17.20 -9.98 -12.44
CA ALA A 457 18.54 -9.78 -11.88
C ALA A 457 18.89 -8.29 -11.90
N GLU A 458 19.92 -7.93 -11.15
CA GLU A 458 20.37 -6.55 -11.04
C GLU A 458 21.90 -6.45 -11.00
N PHE A 459 22.45 -5.32 -11.39
CA PHE A 459 23.88 -5.07 -11.23
C PHE A 459 24.23 -4.88 -9.76
N SER A 460 25.19 -5.65 -9.24
CA SER A 460 25.59 -5.59 -7.82
C SER A 460 26.11 -4.23 -7.40
N GLU A 461 26.56 -3.42 -8.37
CA GLU A 461 26.84 -2.01 -8.20
C GLU A 461 26.51 -1.22 -9.47
N ARG A 462 26.09 0.03 -9.32
CA ARG A 462 25.92 0.96 -10.44
C ARG A 462 27.17 1.12 -11.31
N LEU A 463 28.36 1.02 -10.72
CA LEU A 463 29.60 1.12 -11.48
C LEU A 463 29.72 0.00 -12.51
N PHE A 464 29.30 -1.23 -12.16
CA PHE A 464 29.27 -2.34 -13.11
C PHE A 464 28.32 -2.07 -14.27
N TYR A 465 27.14 -1.49 -14.01
CA TYR A 465 26.22 -1.07 -15.06
C TYR A 465 26.85 -0.05 -16.01
N MET A 466 27.47 1.02 -15.48
CA MET A 466 28.12 2.05 -16.30
C MET A 466 29.28 1.49 -17.14
N VAL A 467 30.06 0.57 -16.56
CA VAL A 467 31.15 -0.11 -17.25
C VAL A 467 30.62 -1.02 -18.34
N ALA A 468 29.57 -1.79 -18.06
CA ALA A 468 28.89 -2.65 -19.03
C ALA A 468 28.33 -1.84 -20.21
N GLU A 469 27.71 -0.69 -19.95
CA GLU A 469 27.19 0.20 -20.98
C GLU A 469 28.32 0.68 -21.91
N ARG A 470 29.43 1.16 -21.34
CA ARG A 470 30.58 1.59 -22.14
C ARG A 470 31.25 0.42 -22.89
N ARG A 471 31.32 -0.76 -22.27
CA ARG A 471 31.86 -1.97 -22.90
C ARG A 471 31.02 -2.40 -24.08
N ARG A 472 29.70 -2.39 -23.95
CA ARG A 472 28.74 -2.72 -25.01
C ARG A 472 29.04 -1.97 -26.31
N ARG A 473 29.28 -0.65 -26.23
CA ARG A 473 29.62 0.19 -27.41
C ARG A 473 30.92 -0.19 -28.12
N SER A 474 31.79 -0.97 -27.47
CA SER A 474 33.10 -1.37 -28.00
C SER A 474 33.22 -2.87 -28.28
N LEU A 475 32.22 -3.68 -27.90
CA LEU A 475 32.28 -5.13 -27.96
C LEU A 475 31.81 -5.60 -29.34
N LYS A 476 32.77 -5.93 -30.21
CA LYS A 476 32.52 -6.25 -31.64
C LYS A 476 31.51 -7.38 -31.86
N THR A 477 31.38 -8.32 -30.93
CA THR A 477 30.54 -9.51 -31.07
C THR A 477 29.04 -9.18 -31.02
N LEU A 478 28.67 -8.08 -30.34
CA LEU A 478 27.28 -7.62 -30.24
C LEU A 478 26.85 -6.70 -31.39
N GLY A 479 27.76 -6.38 -32.33
CA GLY A 479 27.45 -5.52 -33.47
C GLY A 479 27.23 -4.05 -33.11
N ASP A 480 26.35 -3.38 -33.87
CA ASP A 480 26.05 -1.95 -33.76
C ASP A 480 25.03 -1.66 -32.64
N GLU A 481 25.27 -0.60 -31.85
CA GLU A 481 24.39 -0.20 -30.74
C GLU A 481 22.99 0.19 -31.23
N VAL A 482 22.89 0.79 -32.42
CA VAL A 482 21.59 1.13 -33.02
C VAL A 482 20.81 -0.14 -33.35
N ALA A 483 21.48 -1.17 -33.88
CA ALA A 483 20.87 -2.45 -34.19
C ALA A 483 20.36 -3.15 -32.92
N LEU A 484 21.16 -3.15 -31.84
CA LEU A 484 20.74 -3.71 -30.54
C LEU A 484 19.50 -2.99 -29.96
N ARG A 485 19.51 -1.65 -29.94
CA ARG A 485 18.35 -0.87 -29.47
C ARG A 485 17.12 -1.10 -30.35
N THR A 486 17.30 -1.26 -31.66
CA THR A 486 16.22 -1.59 -32.60
C THR A 486 15.64 -2.98 -32.33
N SER A 487 16.48 -3.99 -32.09
CA SER A 487 16.01 -5.32 -31.72
C SER A 487 15.29 -5.34 -30.37
N LEU A 488 15.78 -4.58 -29.38
CA LEU A 488 15.08 -4.41 -28.11
C LEU A 488 13.70 -3.76 -28.30
N LYS A 489 13.62 -2.67 -29.08
CA LYS A 489 12.34 -2.03 -29.44
C LYS A 489 11.38 -3.03 -30.11
N ALA A 490 11.86 -3.82 -31.07
CA ALA A 490 11.05 -4.81 -31.76
C ALA A 490 10.52 -5.90 -30.81
N LEU A 491 11.36 -6.38 -29.89
CA LEU A 491 10.99 -7.36 -28.87
C LEU A 491 9.92 -6.81 -27.91
N LEU A 492 10.10 -5.57 -27.43
CA LEU A 492 9.12 -4.89 -26.57
C LEU A 492 7.79 -4.65 -27.30
N ARG A 493 7.83 -4.28 -28.59
CA ARG A 493 6.66 -4.16 -29.45
C ARG A 493 5.89 -5.49 -29.52
N THR A 494 6.58 -6.59 -29.81
CA THR A 494 5.96 -7.92 -29.86
C THR A 494 5.34 -8.33 -28.53
N ARG A 495 5.98 -8.04 -27.40
CA ARG A 495 5.41 -8.34 -26.07
C ARG A 495 4.16 -7.51 -25.75
N LEU A 496 4.14 -6.24 -26.15
CA LEU A 496 2.96 -5.38 -26.01
C LEU A 496 1.80 -5.85 -26.91
N GLU A 497 2.08 -6.30 -28.13
CA GLU A 497 1.06 -6.73 -29.09
C GLU A 497 0.48 -8.12 -28.80
N ASN A 498 1.32 -9.07 -28.39
CA ASN A 498 0.88 -10.44 -28.14
C ASN A 498 0.22 -10.63 -26.77
N GLY A 499 0.35 -9.64 -25.88
CA GLY A 499 0.02 -9.81 -24.48
C GLY A 499 0.76 -11.00 -23.85
N ASP A 500 1.93 -11.36 -24.37
CA ASP A 500 2.71 -12.51 -23.91
C ASP A 500 3.36 -12.12 -22.58
N LEU A 501 2.70 -12.54 -21.51
CA LEU A 501 2.97 -12.12 -20.14
C LEU A 501 4.28 -12.76 -19.69
N ALA A 502 5.24 -11.92 -19.34
CA ALA A 502 6.26 -12.33 -18.40
C ALA A 502 5.56 -12.96 -17.16
N SER A 503 6.08 -14.10 -16.69
CA SER A 503 5.36 -15.00 -15.77
C SER A 503 4.99 -14.33 -14.43
N GLY A 504 5.71 -13.26 -14.07
CA GLY A 504 5.46 -12.47 -12.86
C GLY A 504 5.07 -11.02 -13.13
N ILE A 505 4.25 -10.44 -12.25
CA ILE A 505 3.83 -9.02 -12.29
C ILE A 505 5.04 -8.07 -12.27
N GLU A 506 6.11 -8.40 -11.53
CA GLU A 506 7.33 -7.56 -11.50
C GLU A 506 8.05 -7.51 -12.86
N GLU A 507 8.10 -8.64 -13.56
CA GLU A 507 8.71 -8.72 -14.89
C GLU A 507 7.91 -7.90 -15.90
N GLN A 508 6.57 -7.94 -15.79
CA GLN A 508 5.66 -7.12 -16.60
C GLN A 508 5.89 -5.64 -16.34
N ILE A 509 5.95 -5.22 -15.07
CA ILE A 509 6.23 -3.82 -14.70
C ILE A 509 7.57 -3.39 -15.30
N LEU A 510 8.67 -4.14 -15.09
CA LEU A 510 9.98 -3.79 -15.65
C LEU A 510 9.95 -3.69 -17.18
N THR A 511 9.30 -4.64 -17.85
CA THR A 511 9.22 -4.70 -19.33
C THR A 511 8.41 -3.55 -19.91
N TYR A 512 7.20 -3.29 -19.40
CA TYR A 512 6.35 -2.22 -19.90
C TYR A 512 6.88 -0.84 -19.50
N SER A 513 7.54 -0.75 -18.35
CA SER A 513 8.23 0.46 -17.93
C SER A 513 9.38 0.83 -18.87
N LEU A 514 10.17 -0.17 -19.25
CA LEU A 514 11.21 -0.04 -20.26
C LEU A 514 10.62 0.41 -21.61
N ALA A 515 9.50 -0.19 -22.02
CA ALA A 515 8.83 0.15 -23.27
C ALA A 515 8.35 1.61 -23.30
N ALA A 516 7.63 2.07 -22.28
CA ALA A 516 7.12 3.45 -22.22
C ALA A 516 8.25 4.50 -22.18
N GLN A 517 9.49 4.12 -21.83
CA GLN A 517 10.66 5.02 -21.87
C GLN A 517 11.39 5.01 -23.21
N ILE A 518 11.49 3.84 -23.85
CA ILE A 518 12.28 3.66 -25.08
C ILE A 518 11.52 4.16 -26.33
N PHE A 519 10.20 4.02 -26.35
CA PHE A 519 9.37 4.52 -27.43
C PHE A 519 9.22 6.05 -27.36
N SER A 520 9.28 6.71 -28.52
CA SER A 520 9.16 8.16 -28.63
C SER A 520 7.72 8.62 -28.38
N GLU A 521 7.56 9.61 -27.52
CA GLU A 521 6.29 10.32 -27.35
C GLU A 521 5.99 11.23 -28.56
N GLU A 522 6.98 11.64 -29.33
CA GLU A 522 6.81 12.57 -30.45
C GLU A 522 6.33 11.88 -31.73
N ASP A 523 6.79 10.66 -31.99
CA ASP A 523 6.39 9.87 -33.15
C ASP A 523 5.00 9.22 -32.97
N LEU A 524 4.12 9.33 -33.97
CA LEU A 524 2.73 8.89 -33.85
C LEU A 524 2.57 7.36 -33.77
N GLU A 525 3.45 6.59 -34.41
CA GLU A 525 3.41 5.12 -34.34
C GLU A 525 4.00 4.64 -33.01
N GLU A 526 5.13 5.21 -32.58
CA GLU A 526 5.73 4.86 -31.29
C GLU A 526 4.89 5.32 -30.10
N ARG A 527 4.17 6.44 -30.19
CA ARG A 527 3.26 6.92 -29.14
C ARG A 527 2.15 5.93 -28.80
N PHE A 528 1.67 5.16 -29.78
CA PHE A 528 0.71 4.09 -29.50
C PHE A 528 1.28 3.07 -28.51
N TYR A 529 2.55 2.66 -28.69
CA TYR A 529 3.23 1.74 -27.79
C TYR A 529 3.53 2.37 -26.43
N VAL A 530 3.79 3.68 -26.36
CA VAL A 530 3.90 4.40 -25.08
C VAL A 530 2.57 4.33 -24.31
N LEU A 531 1.45 4.64 -24.97
CA LEU A 531 0.12 4.57 -24.37
C LEU A 531 -0.20 3.14 -23.90
N LEU A 532 0.05 2.14 -24.76
CA LEU A 532 -0.18 0.74 -24.43
C LEU A 532 0.65 0.29 -23.22
N ALA A 533 1.93 0.65 -23.21
CA ALA A 533 2.83 0.35 -22.11
C ALA A 533 2.41 1.03 -20.79
N LEU A 534 2.05 2.32 -20.81
CA LEU A 534 1.57 3.04 -19.63
C LEU A 534 0.28 2.44 -19.07
N ALA A 535 -0.66 2.03 -19.93
CA ALA A 535 -1.89 1.38 -19.48
C ALA A 535 -1.62 0.01 -18.82
N HIS A 536 -0.68 -0.77 -19.36
CA HIS A 536 -0.26 -2.02 -18.72
C HIS A 536 0.47 -1.79 -17.39
N VAL A 537 1.31 -0.75 -17.29
CA VAL A 537 1.95 -0.36 -16.01
C VAL A 537 0.88 0.03 -14.99
N ALA A 538 -0.07 0.90 -15.37
CA ALA A 538 -1.15 1.33 -14.48
C ALA A 538 -1.95 0.13 -13.93
N ARG A 539 -2.28 -0.83 -14.79
CA ARG A 539 -2.92 -2.09 -14.39
C ARG A 539 -2.05 -2.92 -13.45
N ALA A 540 -0.79 -3.19 -13.83
CA ALA A 540 0.09 -4.08 -13.08
C ALA A 540 0.40 -3.53 -11.68
N GLU A 541 0.59 -2.20 -11.57
CA GLU A 541 0.75 -1.53 -10.28
C GLU A 541 -0.54 -1.58 -9.44
N ALA A 542 -1.71 -1.41 -10.06
CA ALA A 542 -2.99 -1.54 -9.38
C ALA A 542 -3.24 -2.96 -8.85
N GLU A 543 -2.86 -3.99 -9.61
CA GLU A 543 -2.94 -5.41 -9.20
C GLU A 543 -2.03 -5.72 -8.01
N ARG A 544 -0.94 -4.96 -7.85
CA ARG A 544 -0.02 -5.06 -6.71
C ARG A 544 -0.34 -4.06 -5.60
N TYR A 545 -1.51 -3.43 -5.65
CA TYR A 545 -2.02 -2.43 -4.69
C TYR A 545 -1.16 -1.16 -4.56
N CYS A 546 -0.30 -0.90 -5.54
CA CYS A 546 0.58 0.27 -5.61
C CYS A 546 -0.19 1.43 -6.27
N HIS A 547 -1.20 1.94 -5.57
CA HIS A 547 -2.19 2.86 -6.14
C HIS A 547 -1.56 4.16 -6.66
N GLU A 548 -0.60 4.72 -5.93
CA GLU A 548 0.08 5.97 -6.26
C GLU A 548 0.89 5.83 -7.56
N SER A 549 1.60 4.71 -7.75
CA SER A 549 2.32 4.40 -8.99
C SER A 549 1.37 4.10 -10.15
N ALA A 550 0.27 3.41 -9.88
CA ALA A 550 -0.78 3.15 -10.87
C ALA A 550 -1.41 4.46 -11.39
N LEU A 551 -1.67 5.40 -10.49
CA LEU A 551 -2.18 6.73 -10.83
C LEU A 551 -1.17 7.57 -11.58
N GLU A 552 0.12 7.54 -11.22
CA GLU A 552 1.15 8.26 -12.00
C GLU A 552 1.20 7.77 -13.46
N ALA A 553 1.07 6.45 -13.67
CA ALA A 553 1.01 5.87 -15.01
C ALA A 553 -0.30 6.25 -15.74
N ALA A 554 -1.44 6.23 -15.03
CA ALA A 554 -2.74 6.65 -15.57
C ALA A 554 -2.77 8.14 -15.96
N ASP A 555 -2.16 9.01 -15.16
CA ASP A 555 -2.06 10.45 -15.42
C ASP A 555 -1.19 10.74 -16.64
N LYS A 556 -0.03 10.07 -16.74
CA LYS A 556 0.83 10.14 -17.91
C LYS A 556 0.11 9.63 -19.15
N PHE A 557 -0.58 8.50 -19.03
CA PHE A 557 -1.42 7.96 -20.10
C PHE A 557 -2.44 9.00 -20.55
N PHE A 558 -3.20 9.60 -19.62
CA PHE A 558 -4.24 10.58 -19.94
C PHE A 558 -3.65 11.84 -20.60
N SER A 559 -2.50 12.33 -20.13
CA SER A 559 -1.82 13.48 -20.72
C SER A 559 -1.42 13.28 -22.19
N LEU A 560 -1.06 12.05 -22.56
CA LEU A 560 -0.73 11.68 -23.95
C LEU A 560 -2.00 11.36 -24.76
N TYR A 561 -2.99 10.71 -24.14
CA TYR A 561 -4.31 10.42 -24.71
C TYR A 561 -4.98 11.71 -25.19
N TYR A 562 -4.99 12.74 -24.35
CA TYR A 562 -5.64 14.02 -24.63
C TYR A 562 -4.99 14.78 -25.79
N ARG A 563 -3.67 14.60 -26.00
CA ARG A 563 -2.94 15.27 -27.09
C ARG A 563 -3.32 14.73 -28.47
N GLU A 564 -3.56 13.42 -28.60
CA GLU A 564 -3.93 12.77 -29.88
C GLU A 564 -4.91 11.59 -29.67
N PRO A 565 -6.22 11.87 -29.48
CA PRO A 565 -7.23 10.83 -29.21
C PRO A 565 -7.31 9.74 -30.29
N ALA A 566 -6.97 10.07 -31.54
CA ALA A 566 -7.01 9.11 -32.66
C ALA A 566 -6.03 7.94 -32.49
N VAL A 567 -4.86 8.18 -31.89
CA VAL A 567 -3.86 7.13 -31.59
C VAL A 567 -4.34 6.27 -30.42
N ALA A 568 -4.90 6.92 -29.40
CA ALA A 568 -5.40 6.24 -28.21
C ALA A 568 -6.61 5.34 -28.48
N ASN A 569 -7.44 5.66 -29.49
CA ASN A 569 -8.55 4.81 -29.92
C ASN A 569 -8.11 3.44 -30.47
N LYS A 570 -6.82 3.19 -30.68
CA LYS A 570 -6.29 1.86 -31.02
C LYS A 570 -6.03 1.00 -29.79
N VAL A 571 -5.90 1.61 -28.60
CA VAL A 571 -5.67 0.88 -27.35
C VAL A 571 -6.86 -0.02 -27.06
N GLU A 572 -6.58 -1.16 -26.45
CA GLU A 572 -7.58 -2.18 -26.11
C GLU A 572 -8.57 -1.62 -25.09
N SER A 573 -9.85 -1.98 -25.27
CA SER A 573 -10.94 -1.36 -24.50
C SER A 573 -10.88 -1.67 -23.01
N TRP A 574 -10.41 -2.86 -22.66
CA TRP A 574 -10.27 -3.28 -21.27
C TRP A 574 -9.17 -2.49 -20.53
N LEU A 575 -8.08 -2.10 -21.21
CA LEU A 575 -7.04 -1.22 -20.67
C LEU A 575 -7.55 0.21 -20.47
N LEU A 576 -8.27 0.76 -21.45
CA LEU A 576 -8.91 2.07 -21.31
C LEU A 576 -9.91 2.10 -20.14
N ASN A 577 -10.70 1.05 -19.99
CA ASN A 577 -11.61 0.87 -18.86
C ASN A 577 -10.86 0.78 -17.52
N ASN A 578 -9.70 0.14 -17.46
CA ASN A 578 -8.86 0.10 -16.26
C ASN A 578 -8.35 1.49 -15.86
N VAL A 579 -7.80 2.24 -16.82
CA VAL A 579 -7.33 3.62 -16.59
C VAL A 579 -8.49 4.53 -16.15
N ALA A 580 -9.64 4.46 -16.82
CA ALA A 580 -10.82 5.24 -16.43
C ALA A 580 -11.28 4.90 -15.00
N ARG A 581 -11.30 3.63 -14.60
CA ARG A 581 -11.60 3.21 -13.22
C ARG A 581 -10.59 3.75 -12.20
N LEU A 582 -9.30 3.77 -12.52
CA LEU A 582 -8.27 4.33 -11.65
C LEU A 582 -8.49 5.82 -11.42
N LEU A 583 -8.72 6.58 -12.50
CA LEU A 583 -9.02 8.01 -12.42
C LEU A 583 -10.33 8.29 -11.67
N GLN A 584 -11.38 7.49 -11.88
CA GLN A 584 -12.63 7.57 -11.10
C GLN A 584 -12.39 7.38 -9.60
N ASN A 585 -11.59 6.38 -9.22
CA ASN A 585 -11.32 6.05 -7.82
C ASN A 585 -10.51 7.16 -7.13
N ASP A 586 -9.66 7.88 -7.86
CA ASP A 586 -8.92 9.04 -7.36
C ASP A 586 -9.78 10.32 -7.30
N GLY A 587 -10.98 10.29 -7.88
CA GLY A 587 -11.88 11.45 -7.94
C GLY A 587 -11.66 12.35 -9.16
N LYS A 588 -10.81 11.95 -10.12
CA LYS A 588 -10.59 12.64 -11.40
C LYS A 588 -11.68 12.30 -12.41
N ILE A 589 -12.93 12.62 -12.04
CA ILE A 589 -14.13 12.17 -12.77
C ILE A 589 -14.20 12.76 -14.19
N ALA A 590 -13.71 13.99 -14.39
CA ALA A 590 -13.66 14.62 -15.71
C ALA A 590 -12.72 13.88 -16.67
N GLU A 591 -11.52 13.51 -16.20
CA GLU A 591 -10.54 12.78 -17.01
C GLU A 591 -11.06 11.37 -17.36
N ALA A 592 -11.71 10.70 -16.40
CA ALA A 592 -12.35 9.42 -16.64
C ALA A 592 -13.47 9.51 -17.69
N LEU A 593 -14.26 10.59 -17.70
CA LEU A 593 -15.34 10.81 -18.66
C LEU A 593 -14.83 10.98 -20.09
N GLU A 594 -13.71 11.70 -20.28
CA GLU A 594 -13.05 11.90 -21.58
C GLU A 594 -12.52 10.59 -22.19
N ILE A 595 -12.24 9.58 -21.35
CA ILE A 595 -11.90 8.23 -21.81
C ILE A 595 -13.16 7.39 -22.04
N SER A 596 -14.06 7.32 -21.05
CA SER A 596 -15.20 6.38 -21.08
C SER A 596 -16.25 6.74 -22.13
N GLY A 597 -16.43 8.03 -22.45
CA GLY A 597 -17.40 8.49 -23.44
C GLY A 597 -17.12 7.98 -24.86
N PRO A 598 -15.99 8.35 -25.48
CA PRO A 598 -15.62 7.86 -26.81
C PRO A 598 -15.52 6.33 -26.87
N LEU A 599 -15.03 5.70 -25.79
CA LEU A 599 -14.93 4.25 -25.68
C LEU A 599 -16.30 3.56 -25.76
N LEU A 600 -17.31 4.07 -25.04
CA LEU A 600 -18.66 3.52 -25.08
C LEU A 600 -19.27 3.60 -26.49
N VAL A 601 -19.04 4.70 -27.22
CA VAL A 601 -19.50 4.85 -28.61
C VAL A 601 -18.86 3.79 -29.50
N ARG A 602 -17.54 3.58 -29.38
CA ARG A 602 -16.81 2.53 -30.10
C ARG A 602 -17.37 1.15 -29.78
N GLN A 603 -17.65 0.87 -28.51
CA GLN A 603 -18.15 -0.42 -28.05
C GLN A 603 -19.58 -0.71 -28.54
N ARG A 604 -20.46 0.31 -28.57
CA ARG A 604 -21.78 0.18 -29.20
C ARG A 604 -21.67 -0.20 -30.68
N GLN A 605 -20.83 0.50 -31.45
CA GLN A 605 -20.62 0.19 -32.87
C GLN A 605 -20.04 -1.23 -33.09
N GLN A 606 -19.13 -1.66 -32.21
CA GLN A 606 -18.53 -2.99 -32.28
C GLN A 606 -19.52 -4.08 -31.93
N ALA A 607 -20.32 -3.90 -30.88
CA ALA A 607 -21.39 -4.81 -30.48
C ALA A 607 -22.47 -4.94 -31.58
N GLU A 608 -22.88 -3.84 -32.20
CA GLU A 608 -23.82 -3.85 -33.33
C GLU A 608 -23.27 -4.61 -34.55
N ARG A 609 -21.97 -4.46 -34.82
CA ARG A 609 -21.30 -5.08 -35.98
C ARG A 609 -21.03 -6.57 -35.77
N LEU A 610 -20.47 -6.94 -34.61
CA LEU A 610 -20.00 -8.30 -34.34
C LEU A 610 -21.10 -9.18 -33.76
N LYS A 611 -21.93 -8.63 -32.87
CA LYS A 611 -22.99 -9.36 -32.15
C LYS A 611 -22.50 -10.64 -31.47
N THR A 612 -21.24 -10.68 -31.06
CA THR A 612 -20.67 -11.81 -30.32
C THR A 612 -20.89 -11.59 -28.82
N PRO A 613 -20.95 -12.65 -28.01
CA PRO A 613 -21.08 -12.52 -26.57
C PRO A 613 -19.98 -11.65 -25.94
N GLU A 614 -18.75 -11.74 -26.44
CA GLU A 614 -17.61 -10.96 -25.97
C GLU A 614 -17.80 -9.46 -26.25
N SER A 615 -18.25 -9.11 -27.46
CA SER A 615 -18.49 -7.70 -27.83
C SER A 615 -19.61 -7.06 -27.00
N LEU A 616 -20.68 -7.81 -26.73
CA LEU A 616 -21.78 -7.37 -25.86
C LEU A 616 -21.31 -7.24 -24.40
N ARG A 617 -20.47 -8.18 -23.94
CA ARG A 617 -19.88 -8.11 -22.60
C ARG A 617 -18.99 -6.88 -22.43
N GLU A 618 -18.10 -6.59 -23.37
CA GLU A 618 -17.24 -5.40 -23.35
C GLU A 618 -18.06 -4.09 -23.35
N MET A 619 -19.14 -4.04 -24.14
CA MET A 619 -20.09 -2.93 -24.12
C MET A 619 -20.74 -2.77 -22.74
N SER A 620 -21.23 -3.86 -22.12
CA SER A 620 -21.83 -3.81 -20.79
C SER A 620 -20.87 -3.29 -19.71
N VAL A 621 -19.57 -3.67 -19.77
CA VAL A 621 -18.56 -3.18 -18.84
C VAL A 621 -18.34 -1.67 -19.02
N SER A 622 -18.32 -1.20 -20.27
CA SER A 622 -18.15 0.22 -20.58
C SER A 622 -19.38 1.04 -20.15
N LEU A 623 -20.58 0.46 -20.25
CA LEU A 623 -21.83 1.05 -19.74
C LEU A 623 -21.82 1.17 -18.20
N ASP A 624 -21.40 0.13 -17.48
CA ASP A 624 -21.27 0.19 -16.01
C ASP A 624 -20.28 1.28 -15.57
N ILE A 625 -19.12 1.39 -16.24
CA ILE A 625 -18.11 2.41 -15.96
C ILE A 625 -18.68 3.81 -16.23
N MET A 626 -19.36 3.99 -17.36
CA MET A 626 -20.00 5.26 -17.71
C MET A 626 -21.12 5.63 -16.73
N GLY A 627 -21.96 4.67 -16.36
CA GLY A 627 -23.02 4.86 -15.36
C GLY A 627 -22.44 5.33 -14.03
N ARG A 628 -21.31 4.76 -13.61
CA ARG A 628 -20.59 5.21 -12.41
C ARG A 628 -20.01 6.62 -12.57
N THR A 629 -19.39 6.94 -13.71
CA THR A 629 -18.91 8.31 -13.99
C THR A 629 -20.05 9.32 -13.84
N MET A 630 -21.19 9.04 -14.50
CA MET A 630 -22.38 9.89 -14.47
C MET A 630 -22.98 10.03 -13.07
N GLN A 631 -22.99 8.93 -12.29
CA GLN A 631 -23.45 8.98 -10.91
C GLN A 631 -22.54 9.86 -10.04
N LEU A 632 -21.23 9.80 -10.23
CA LEU A 632 -20.25 10.62 -9.50
C LEU A 632 -20.27 12.10 -9.93
N THR A 633 -20.68 12.42 -11.16
CA THR A 633 -20.93 13.81 -11.59
C THR A 633 -22.31 14.35 -11.18
N GLY A 634 -23.18 13.51 -10.60
CA GLY A 634 -24.55 13.87 -10.22
C GLY A 634 -25.59 13.72 -11.34
N ALA A 635 -25.20 13.23 -12.52
CA ALA A 635 -26.10 12.95 -13.64
C ALA A 635 -26.87 11.62 -13.43
N HIS A 636 -27.69 11.54 -12.37
CA HIS A 636 -28.35 10.30 -11.93
C HIS A 636 -29.30 9.69 -12.96
N ALA A 637 -30.00 10.51 -13.75
CA ALA A 637 -30.87 10.01 -14.82
C ALA A 637 -30.07 9.31 -15.93
N ALA A 638 -28.99 9.93 -16.39
CA ALA A 638 -28.10 9.35 -17.40
C ALA A 638 -27.39 8.09 -16.87
N ALA A 639 -26.98 8.10 -15.59
CA ALA A 639 -26.43 6.93 -14.93
C ALA A 639 -27.41 5.75 -14.91
N THR A 640 -28.66 6.02 -14.54
CA THR A 640 -29.72 5.02 -14.50
C THR A 640 -29.98 4.42 -15.89
N GLU A 641 -29.96 5.24 -16.94
CA GLU A 641 -30.12 4.78 -18.32
C GLU A 641 -28.96 3.85 -18.74
N ALA A 642 -27.71 4.27 -18.48
CA ALA A 642 -26.54 3.45 -18.79
C ALA A 642 -26.56 2.09 -18.06
N TYR A 643 -26.96 2.08 -16.78
CA TYR A 643 -27.08 0.83 -16.02
C TYR A 643 -28.23 -0.06 -16.51
N ARG A 644 -29.36 0.52 -16.95
CA ARG A 644 -30.47 -0.24 -17.54
C ARG A 644 -30.08 -0.87 -18.86
N GLU A 645 -29.39 -0.14 -19.74
CA GLU A 645 -28.86 -0.68 -20.99
C GLU A 645 -27.87 -1.83 -20.72
N SER A 646 -26.97 -1.66 -19.73
CA SER A 646 -26.05 -2.74 -19.34
C SER A 646 -26.81 -3.98 -18.84
N LEU A 647 -27.85 -3.76 -18.04
CA LEU A 647 -28.70 -4.83 -17.51
C LEU A 647 -29.40 -5.60 -18.63
N GLU A 648 -29.97 -4.91 -19.62
CA GLU A 648 -30.61 -5.54 -20.79
C GLU A 648 -29.61 -6.39 -21.58
N VAL A 649 -28.43 -5.85 -21.88
CA VAL A 649 -27.37 -6.60 -22.58
C VAL A 649 -26.97 -7.85 -21.80
N ARG A 650 -26.85 -7.78 -20.47
CA ARG A 650 -26.47 -8.93 -19.65
C ARG A 650 -27.57 -9.95 -19.47
N ARG A 651 -28.85 -9.55 -19.48
CA ARG A 651 -29.98 -10.49 -19.55
C ARG A 651 -29.92 -11.30 -20.83
N ASP A 652 -29.75 -10.65 -21.98
CA ASP A 652 -29.61 -11.34 -23.27
C ASP A 652 -28.42 -12.30 -23.27
N LEU A 653 -27.28 -11.91 -22.68
CA LEU A 653 -26.12 -12.79 -22.55
C LEU A 653 -26.41 -14.00 -21.66
N VAL A 654 -27.13 -13.84 -20.56
CA VAL A 654 -27.52 -14.97 -19.69
C VAL A 654 -28.46 -15.91 -20.42
N GLU A 655 -29.45 -15.41 -21.16
CA GLU A 655 -30.39 -16.24 -21.93
C GLU A 655 -29.64 -17.10 -22.97
N ASN A 656 -28.62 -16.53 -23.62
CA ASN A 656 -27.86 -17.20 -24.66
C ASN A 656 -26.75 -18.13 -24.12
N LEU A 657 -25.98 -17.68 -23.12
CA LEU A 657 -24.80 -18.42 -22.63
C LEU A 657 -25.11 -19.35 -21.47
N LYS A 658 -25.95 -18.91 -20.53
CA LYS A 658 -26.27 -19.62 -19.27
C LYS A 658 -25.02 -20.10 -18.52
N THR A 659 -23.93 -19.34 -18.51
CA THR A 659 -22.70 -19.72 -17.79
C THR A 659 -22.66 -19.08 -16.39
N PRO A 660 -21.90 -19.63 -15.44
CA PRO A 660 -21.68 -18.98 -14.15
C PRO A 660 -21.11 -17.56 -14.28
N GLU A 661 -20.28 -17.31 -15.30
CA GLU A 661 -19.70 -16.00 -15.59
C GLU A 661 -20.78 -14.99 -16.01
N SER A 662 -21.69 -15.36 -16.92
CA SER A 662 -22.76 -14.45 -17.34
C SER A 662 -23.75 -14.15 -16.22
N LEU A 663 -24.01 -15.12 -15.34
CA LEU A 663 -24.82 -14.91 -14.12
C LEU A 663 -24.14 -13.92 -13.15
N ARG A 664 -22.81 -14.04 -12.94
CA ARG A 664 -22.06 -13.09 -12.12
C ARG A 664 -22.07 -11.68 -12.69
N ASP A 665 -21.88 -11.56 -14.01
CA ASP A 665 -21.95 -10.26 -14.68
C ASP A 665 -23.36 -9.64 -14.52
N LEU A 666 -24.43 -10.45 -14.67
CA LEU A 666 -25.80 -9.97 -14.49
C LEU A 666 -26.06 -9.44 -13.07
N LEU A 667 -25.54 -10.14 -12.04
CA LEU A 667 -25.65 -9.70 -10.65
C LEU A 667 -25.02 -8.32 -10.41
N VAL A 668 -23.90 -8.02 -11.08
CA VAL A 668 -23.26 -6.69 -11.00
C VAL A 668 -24.18 -5.60 -11.56
N SER A 669 -24.79 -5.82 -12.73
CA SER A 669 -25.69 -4.81 -13.31
C SER A 669 -26.99 -4.66 -12.53
N LEU A 670 -27.54 -5.74 -11.96
CA LEU A 670 -28.70 -5.67 -11.06
C LEU A 670 -28.40 -4.85 -9.80
N ASN A 671 -27.20 -5.02 -9.24
CA ASN A 671 -26.75 -4.24 -8.10
C ASN A 671 -26.57 -2.74 -8.45
N ASN A 672 -26.03 -2.44 -9.64
CA ASN A 672 -25.86 -1.07 -10.12
C ASN A 672 -27.22 -0.39 -10.34
N VAL A 673 -28.17 -1.05 -11.02
CA VAL A 673 -29.53 -0.54 -11.23
C VAL A 673 -30.26 -0.37 -9.89
N GLY A 674 -30.17 -1.35 -8.99
CA GLY A 674 -30.77 -1.25 -7.66
C GLY A 674 -30.19 -0.10 -6.83
N SER A 675 -28.88 0.13 -6.90
CA SER A 675 -28.23 1.28 -6.25
C SER A 675 -28.65 2.61 -6.86
N ALA A 676 -28.73 2.69 -8.20
CA ALA A 676 -29.16 3.91 -8.89
C ALA A 676 -30.61 4.26 -8.54
N ALA A 677 -31.50 3.25 -8.54
CA ALA A 677 -32.89 3.41 -8.14
C ALA A 677 -33.05 3.93 -6.70
N LYS A 678 -32.24 3.45 -5.75
CA LYS A 678 -32.21 3.98 -4.37
C LYS A 678 -31.79 5.45 -4.33
N VAL A 679 -30.81 5.85 -5.14
CA VAL A 679 -30.35 7.24 -5.22
C VAL A 679 -31.44 8.15 -5.78
N THR A 680 -32.20 7.69 -6.77
CA THR A 680 -33.32 8.45 -7.37
C THR A 680 -34.63 8.32 -6.61
N GLY A 681 -34.68 7.56 -5.51
CA GLY A 681 -35.88 7.33 -4.71
C GLY A 681 -36.94 6.41 -5.37
N ASP A 682 -36.55 5.62 -6.37
CA ASP A 682 -37.43 4.64 -7.02
C ASP A 682 -37.38 3.30 -6.27
N ASP A 683 -38.08 3.25 -5.15
CA ASP A 683 -38.14 2.06 -4.27
C ASP A 683 -38.71 0.83 -5.00
N ALA A 684 -39.61 1.03 -5.98
CA ALA A 684 -40.20 -0.06 -6.75
C ALA A 684 -39.17 -0.71 -7.68
N ALA A 685 -38.38 0.08 -8.42
CA ALA A 685 -37.31 -0.43 -9.25
C ALA A 685 -36.19 -1.08 -8.41
N ALA A 686 -35.85 -0.50 -7.25
CA ALA A 686 -34.87 -1.08 -6.34
C ALA A 686 -35.32 -2.44 -5.78
N ALA A 687 -36.61 -2.58 -5.46
CA ALA A 687 -37.20 -3.85 -5.03
C ALA A 687 -37.21 -4.89 -6.16
N ALA A 688 -37.60 -4.50 -7.37
CA ALA A 688 -37.60 -5.39 -8.53
C ALA A 688 -36.20 -5.94 -8.84
N ALA A 689 -35.19 -5.05 -8.86
CA ALA A 689 -33.79 -5.45 -9.08
C ALA A 689 -33.29 -6.40 -7.98
N SER A 690 -33.67 -6.18 -6.72
CA SER A 690 -33.28 -7.04 -5.59
C SER A 690 -33.89 -8.44 -5.69
N VAL A 691 -35.17 -8.55 -6.11
CA VAL A 691 -35.85 -9.84 -6.31
C VAL A 691 -35.21 -10.64 -7.43
N GLU A 692 -34.95 -10.02 -8.58
CA GLU A 692 -34.26 -10.68 -9.69
C GLU A 692 -32.83 -11.08 -9.32
N MET A 693 -32.11 -10.22 -8.58
CA MET A 693 -30.78 -10.54 -8.07
C MET A 693 -30.78 -11.80 -7.20
N LEU A 694 -31.81 -11.98 -6.36
CA LEU A 694 -31.97 -13.17 -5.54
C LEU A 694 -32.20 -14.43 -6.37
N GLU A 695 -33.03 -14.36 -7.42
CA GLU A 695 -33.28 -15.48 -8.32
C GLU A 695 -31.99 -15.93 -9.03
N VAL A 696 -31.24 -14.97 -9.58
CA VAL A 696 -29.95 -15.22 -10.25
C VAL A 696 -28.90 -15.78 -9.27
N ALA A 697 -28.85 -15.24 -8.06
CA ALA A 697 -27.90 -15.69 -7.03
C ALA A 697 -28.22 -17.11 -6.54
N ARG A 698 -29.51 -17.49 -6.45
CA ARG A 698 -29.92 -18.87 -6.14
C ARG A 698 -29.47 -19.85 -7.20
N ASP A 699 -29.67 -19.54 -8.48
CA ASP A 699 -29.19 -20.37 -9.60
C ASP A 699 -27.67 -20.51 -9.58
N LEU A 700 -26.93 -19.41 -9.36
CA LEU A 700 -25.48 -19.43 -9.25
C LEU A 700 -25.00 -20.29 -8.07
N ALA A 701 -25.62 -20.16 -6.90
CA ALA A 701 -25.29 -20.93 -5.71
C ALA A 701 -25.60 -22.42 -5.88
N GLU A 702 -26.71 -22.77 -6.53
CA GLU A 702 -27.08 -24.16 -6.81
C GLU A 702 -26.07 -24.84 -7.76
N ARG A 703 -25.59 -24.10 -8.77
CA ARG A 703 -24.61 -24.61 -9.75
C ARG A 703 -23.21 -24.76 -9.19
N LEU A 704 -22.73 -23.77 -8.43
CA LEU A 704 -21.34 -23.72 -8.00
C LEU A 704 -21.11 -24.34 -6.63
N LYS A 705 -22.04 -24.12 -5.68
CA LYS A 705 -21.94 -24.58 -4.28
C LYS A 705 -20.62 -24.21 -3.61
N THR A 706 -20.00 -23.11 -4.05
CA THR A 706 -18.77 -22.59 -3.46
C THR A 706 -19.08 -21.56 -2.37
N PRO A 707 -18.17 -21.33 -1.41
CA PRO A 707 -18.35 -20.29 -0.40
C PRO A 707 -18.63 -18.90 -0.99
N GLU A 708 -18.03 -18.56 -2.13
CA GLU A 708 -18.26 -17.30 -2.82
C GLU A 708 -19.69 -17.19 -3.36
N SER A 709 -20.20 -18.25 -3.98
CA SER A 709 -21.57 -18.27 -4.50
C SER A 709 -22.63 -18.18 -3.40
N LEU A 710 -22.39 -18.82 -2.25
CA LEU A 710 -23.26 -18.73 -1.07
C LEU A 710 -23.19 -17.35 -0.41
N ARG A 711 -22.01 -16.73 -0.37
CA ARG A 711 -21.87 -15.35 0.10
C ARG A 711 -22.66 -14.38 -0.79
N ILE A 712 -22.56 -14.51 -2.11
CA ILE A 712 -23.34 -13.71 -3.06
C ILE A 712 -24.84 -13.87 -2.79
N LEU A 713 -25.33 -15.10 -2.61
CA LEU A 713 -26.72 -15.36 -2.25
C LEU A 713 -27.13 -14.67 -0.94
N SER A 714 -26.30 -14.71 0.11
CA SER A 714 -26.59 -14.01 1.36
C SER A 714 -26.73 -12.50 1.18
N VAL A 715 -25.91 -11.88 0.33
CA VAL A 715 -25.98 -10.44 0.02
C VAL A 715 -27.27 -10.11 -0.74
N SER A 716 -27.65 -10.93 -1.72
CA SER A 716 -28.92 -10.76 -2.43
C SER A 716 -30.13 -10.88 -1.52
N LEU A 717 -30.10 -11.79 -0.54
CA LEU A 717 -31.13 -11.91 0.50
C LEU A 717 -31.19 -10.66 1.40
N ASP A 718 -30.04 -10.07 1.76
CA ASP A 718 -30.00 -8.81 2.50
C ASP A 718 -30.64 -7.66 1.71
N HIS A 719 -30.41 -7.59 0.38
CA HIS A 719 -31.04 -6.60 -0.49
C HIS A 719 -32.56 -6.74 -0.55
N VAL A 720 -33.06 -7.97 -0.71
CA VAL A 720 -34.50 -8.27 -0.66
C VAL A 720 -35.08 -7.93 0.71
N GLY A 721 -34.38 -8.28 1.79
CA GLY A 721 -34.79 -7.94 3.15
C GLY A 721 -34.92 -6.44 3.36
N SER A 722 -33.96 -5.66 2.86
CA SER A 722 -33.98 -4.20 2.91
C SER A 722 -35.13 -3.61 2.11
N ALA A 723 -35.38 -4.11 0.90
CA ALA A 723 -36.47 -3.64 0.04
C ALA A 723 -37.84 -3.94 0.68
N ALA A 724 -38.03 -5.17 1.19
CA ALA A 724 -39.24 -5.56 1.89
C ALA A 724 -39.48 -4.70 3.15
N GLN A 725 -38.43 -4.35 3.88
CA GLN A 725 -38.53 -3.48 5.05
C GLN A 725 -38.99 -2.06 4.68
N ILE A 726 -38.45 -1.47 3.61
CA ILE A 726 -38.87 -0.14 3.10
C ILE A 726 -40.34 -0.18 2.67
N ALA A 727 -40.76 -1.26 2.01
CA ALA A 727 -42.15 -1.47 1.60
C ALA A 727 -43.11 -1.80 2.76
N GLY A 728 -42.64 -1.85 4.02
CA GLY A 728 -43.45 -2.20 5.19
C GLY A 728 -43.81 -3.68 5.29
N GLN A 729 -43.19 -4.55 4.48
CA GLN A 729 -43.42 -5.99 4.46
C GLN A 729 -42.53 -6.70 5.50
N HIS A 730 -42.76 -6.42 6.78
CA HIS A 730 -41.88 -6.82 7.88
C HIS A 730 -41.64 -8.34 7.96
N ALA A 731 -42.68 -9.16 7.71
CA ALA A 731 -42.54 -10.62 7.71
C ALA A 731 -41.63 -11.13 6.58
N ALA A 732 -41.72 -10.54 5.39
CA ALA A 732 -40.86 -10.89 4.26
C ALA A 732 -39.42 -10.45 4.51
N ALA A 733 -39.23 -9.27 5.11
CA ALA A 733 -37.91 -8.79 5.52
C ALA A 733 -37.24 -9.72 6.54
N ALA A 734 -37.98 -10.12 7.58
CA ALA A 734 -37.50 -11.04 8.60
C ALA A 734 -37.13 -12.41 8.02
N ALA A 735 -37.94 -12.94 7.09
CA ALA A 735 -37.64 -14.20 6.42
C ALA A 735 -36.34 -14.12 5.58
N ALA A 736 -36.18 -13.08 4.76
CA ALA A 736 -35.00 -12.90 3.93
C ALA A 736 -33.71 -12.71 4.75
N TYR A 737 -33.75 -11.88 5.79
CA TYR A 737 -32.60 -11.71 6.69
C TYR A 737 -32.30 -12.99 7.49
N GLY A 738 -33.32 -13.74 7.88
CA GLY A 738 -33.15 -15.03 8.54
C GLY A 738 -32.42 -16.04 7.65
N GLU A 739 -32.83 -16.17 6.38
CA GLU A 739 -32.17 -17.04 5.39
C GLU A 739 -30.71 -16.59 5.14
N SER A 740 -30.47 -15.28 5.02
CA SER A 740 -29.11 -14.71 4.91
C SER A 740 -28.23 -15.09 6.12
N MET A 741 -28.78 -14.96 7.33
CA MET A 741 -28.06 -15.25 8.57
C MET A 741 -27.69 -16.72 8.70
N GLU A 742 -28.60 -17.66 8.41
CA GLU A 742 -28.30 -19.09 8.47
C GLU A 742 -27.24 -19.49 7.43
N LEU A 743 -27.31 -18.95 6.20
CA LEU A 743 -26.24 -19.17 5.21
C LEU A 743 -24.88 -18.68 5.70
N ARG A 744 -24.82 -17.52 6.36
CA ARG A 744 -23.57 -17.00 6.92
C ARG A 744 -23.09 -17.77 8.14
N ARG A 745 -24.01 -18.35 8.93
CA ARG A 745 -23.67 -19.26 10.01
C ARG A 745 -23.03 -20.54 9.46
N ASP A 746 -23.60 -21.14 8.43
CA ASP A 746 -23.01 -22.29 7.73
C ASP A 746 -21.63 -21.96 7.16
N LEU A 747 -21.46 -20.76 6.58
CA LEU A 747 -20.15 -20.30 6.10
C LEU A 747 -19.14 -20.13 7.24
N VAL A 748 -19.54 -19.63 8.40
CA VAL A 748 -18.67 -19.54 9.59
C VAL A 748 -18.25 -20.93 10.08
N GLU A 749 -19.16 -21.90 10.10
CA GLU A 749 -18.83 -23.28 10.52
C GLU A 749 -17.78 -23.92 9.61
N ASN A 750 -17.87 -23.64 8.30
CA ASN A 750 -16.96 -24.18 7.29
C ASN A 750 -15.62 -23.43 7.20
N LEU A 751 -15.66 -22.09 7.20
CA LEU A 751 -14.48 -21.26 6.92
C LEU A 751 -13.75 -20.81 8.19
N LYS A 752 -14.48 -20.50 9.27
CA LYS A 752 -13.95 -20.00 10.54
C LYS A 752 -12.97 -18.81 10.41
N THR A 753 -13.17 -17.94 9.42
CA THR A 753 -12.32 -16.76 9.19
C THR A 753 -12.90 -15.50 9.85
N PRO A 754 -12.07 -14.48 10.18
CA PRO A 754 -12.56 -13.20 10.65
C PRO A 754 -13.59 -12.55 9.72
N GLU A 755 -13.42 -12.70 8.40
CA GLU A 755 -14.35 -12.18 7.39
C GLU A 755 -15.70 -12.88 7.47
N SER A 756 -15.73 -14.22 7.57
CA SER A 756 -16.99 -14.96 7.73
C SER A 756 -17.74 -14.58 9.01
N LEU A 757 -17.01 -14.33 10.11
CA LEU A 757 -17.59 -13.87 11.37
C LEU A 757 -18.14 -12.44 11.25
N ARG A 758 -17.42 -11.55 10.57
CA ARG A 758 -17.89 -10.18 10.32
C ARG A 758 -19.15 -10.19 9.46
N ASP A 759 -19.17 -11.01 8.41
CA ASP A 759 -20.35 -11.20 7.55
C ASP A 759 -21.54 -11.67 8.41
N LEU A 760 -21.36 -12.66 9.28
CA LEU A 760 -22.43 -13.14 10.18
C LEU A 760 -22.90 -12.03 11.14
N SER A 761 -21.98 -11.25 11.73
CA SER A 761 -22.30 -10.11 12.59
C SER A 761 -23.20 -9.08 11.89
N VAL A 762 -22.93 -8.77 10.61
CA VAL A 762 -23.78 -7.88 9.81
C VAL A 762 -25.20 -8.46 9.63
N SER A 763 -25.33 -9.75 9.30
CA SER A 763 -26.65 -10.37 9.13
C SER A 763 -27.43 -10.46 10.44
N LEU A 764 -26.78 -10.76 11.56
CA LEU A 764 -27.39 -10.70 12.89
C LEU A 764 -27.89 -9.30 13.22
N GLY A 765 -27.13 -8.26 12.86
CA GLY A 765 -27.59 -6.88 12.96
C GLY A 765 -28.84 -6.59 12.14
N ASN A 766 -28.95 -7.15 10.92
CA ASN A 766 -30.13 -7.02 10.06
C ASN A 766 -31.35 -7.72 10.67
N VAL A 767 -31.19 -8.98 11.10
CA VAL A 767 -32.21 -9.78 11.78
C VAL A 767 -32.70 -9.07 13.04
N GLY A 768 -31.77 -8.56 13.87
CA GLY A 768 -32.11 -7.85 15.10
C GLY A 768 -32.96 -6.60 14.85
N ARG A 769 -32.63 -5.82 13.82
CA ARG A 769 -33.43 -4.64 13.43
C ARG A 769 -34.81 -5.03 12.89
N ALA A 770 -34.90 -6.08 12.08
CA ALA A 770 -36.18 -6.55 11.54
C ALA A 770 -37.12 -7.08 12.64
N ALA A 771 -36.56 -7.83 13.61
CA ALA A 771 -37.29 -8.30 14.78
C ALA A 771 -37.80 -7.12 15.63
N GLN A 772 -36.96 -6.11 15.85
CA GLN A 772 -37.32 -4.90 16.60
C GLN A 772 -38.48 -4.13 15.94
N ILE A 773 -38.47 -3.97 14.62
CA ILE A 773 -39.55 -3.31 13.86
C ILE A 773 -40.85 -4.13 13.94
N SER A 774 -40.74 -5.45 13.95
CA SER A 774 -41.88 -6.36 14.07
C SER A 774 -42.42 -6.48 15.50
N GLY A 775 -41.78 -5.82 16.48
CA GLY A 775 -42.14 -5.88 17.90
C GLY A 775 -41.64 -7.11 18.66
N ASP A 776 -40.83 -7.97 18.03
CA ASP A 776 -40.19 -9.11 18.69
C ASP A 776 -38.87 -8.68 19.35
N HIS A 777 -39.01 -8.01 20.50
CA HIS A 777 -37.88 -7.49 21.26
C HIS A 777 -36.96 -8.59 21.81
N ALA A 778 -37.49 -9.80 22.04
CA ALA A 778 -36.71 -10.92 22.54
C ALA A 778 -35.79 -11.48 21.45
N ALA A 779 -36.30 -11.70 20.24
CA ALA A 779 -35.49 -12.10 19.09
C ALA A 779 -34.47 -11.02 18.71
N ALA A 780 -34.87 -9.74 18.78
CA ALA A 780 -33.95 -8.63 18.54
C ALA A 780 -32.77 -8.62 19.53
N ALA A 781 -33.06 -8.77 20.82
CA ALA A 781 -32.03 -8.83 21.86
C ALA A 781 -31.08 -10.02 21.65
N ALA A 782 -31.60 -11.21 21.34
CA ALA A 782 -30.78 -12.39 21.08
C ALA A 782 -29.81 -12.18 19.90
N ALA A 783 -30.32 -11.69 18.77
CA ALA A 783 -29.48 -11.43 17.59
C ALA A 783 -28.40 -10.36 17.86
N PHE A 784 -28.74 -9.29 18.57
CA PHE A 784 -27.77 -8.25 18.91
C PHE A 784 -26.74 -8.68 19.95
N ILE A 785 -27.10 -9.56 20.90
CA ILE A 785 -26.14 -10.16 21.84
C ILE A 785 -25.14 -11.05 21.10
N GLU A 786 -25.60 -11.92 20.19
CA GLU A 786 -24.72 -12.76 19.36
C GLU A 786 -23.81 -11.88 18.47
N MET A 787 -24.36 -10.82 17.86
CA MET A 787 -23.59 -9.82 17.12
C MET A 787 -22.48 -9.19 17.98
N LEU A 788 -22.79 -8.82 19.22
CA LEU A 788 -21.85 -8.22 20.17
C LEU A 788 -20.77 -9.21 20.60
N GLU A 789 -21.11 -10.48 20.83
CA GLU A 789 -20.13 -11.52 21.16
C GLU A 789 -19.13 -11.71 20.02
N ILE A 790 -19.61 -11.77 18.77
CA ILE A 790 -18.75 -11.83 17.59
C ILE A 790 -17.90 -10.56 17.48
N ALA A 791 -18.49 -9.37 17.64
CA ALA A 791 -17.76 -8.12 17.53
C ALA A 791 -16.70 -7.97 18.63
N ARG A 792 -16.96 -8.48 19.85
CA ARG A 792 -15.96 -8.55 20.93
C ARG A 792 -14.83 -9.51 20.58
N ASP A 793 -15.16 -10.70 20.08
CA ASP A 793 -14.17 -11.68 19.63
C ASP A 793 -13.32 -11.11 18.48
N LEU A 794 -13.94 -10.45 17.49
CA LEU A 794 -13.24 -9.79 16.39
C LEU A 794 -12.40 -8.61 16.87
N ALA A 795 -12.89 -7.76 17.77
CA ALA A 795 -12.13 -6.65 18.33
C ALA A 795 -10.95 -7.15 19.17
N GLU A 796 -11.12 -8.23 19.94
CA GLU A 796 -10.04 -8.86 20.71
C GLU A 796 -9.01 -9.52 19.79
N ARG A 797 -9.46 -10.19 18.73
CA ARG A 797 -8.61 -10.89 17.75
C ARG A 797 -7.86 -9.93 16.84
N LEU A 798 -8.54 -8.92 16.30
CA LEU A 798 -8.01 -8.06 15.24
C LEU A 798 -7.40 -6.79 15.81
N LYS A 799 -8.08 -6.15 16.79
CA LYS A 799 -7.67 -4.89 17.42
C LYS A 799 -7.40 -3.75 16.44
N THR A 800 -8.02 -3.80 15.25
CA THR A 800 -7.93 -2.75 14.22
C THR A 800 -9.00 -1.68 14.46
N PRO A 801 -8.81 -0.44 13.95
CA PRO A 801 -9.84 0.59 14.05
C PRO A 801 -11.19 0.14 13.46
N ALA A 802 -11.18 -0.63 12.38
CA ALA A 802 -12.38 -1.21 11.79
C ALA A 802 -13.09 -2.19 12.74
N SER A 803 -12.35 -3.09 13.42
CA SER A 803 -12.95 -4.03 14.38
C SER A 803 -13.49 -3.35 15.64
N LEU A 804 -12.84 -2.27 16.08
CA LEU A 804 -13.30 -1.45 17.20
C LEU A 804 -14.55 -0.65 16.83
N ARG A 805 -14.62 -0.14 15.60
CA ARG A 805 -15.84 0.47 15.06
C ARG A 805 -16.99 -0.53 15.03
N ASP A 806 -16.76 -1.74 14.54
CA ASP A 806 -17.80 -2.79 14.53
C ASP A 806 -18.28 -3.14 15.94
N LEU A 807 -17.37 -3.18 16.93
CA LEU A 807 -17.70 -3.35 18.34
C LEU A 807 -18.54 -2.19 18.88
N SER A 808 -18.15 -0.95 18.58
CA SER A 808 -18.90 0.25 18.98
C SER A 808 -20.33 0.22 18.42
N VAL A 809 -20.49 -0.09 17.13
CA VAL A 809 -21.81 -0.24 16.48
C VAL A 809 -22.63 -1.37 17.11
N SER A 810 -22.00 -2.48 17.46
CA SER A 810 -22.68 -3.61 18.11
C SER A 810 -23.17 -3.24 19.51
N LEU A 811 -22.33 -2.56 20.29
CA LEU A 811 -22.70 -2.04 21.61
C LEU A 811 -23.87 -1.06 21.53
N ASP A 812 -23.87 -0.16 20.54
CA ASP A 812 -24.98 0.75 20.29
C ASP A 812 -26.29 0.01 19.95
N ASN A 813 -26.20 -1.07 19.16
CA ASN A 813 -27.36 -1.91 18.84
C ASN A 813 -27.92 -2.62 20.06
N VAL A 814 -27.08 -3.27 20.88
CA VAL A 814 -27.55 -3.95 22.10
C VAL A 814 -28.08 -2.93 23.11
N GLY A 815 -27.45 -1.76 23.22
CA GLY A 815 -27.90 -0.67 24.09
C GLY A 815 -29.31 -0.22 23.75
N ARG A 816 -29.61 0.00 22.45
CA ARG A 816 -30.97 0.31 22.00
C ARG A 816 -31.95 -0.82 22.30
N ALA A 817 -31.59 -2.06 22.04
CA ALA A 817 -32.48 -3.19 22.32
C ALA A 817 -32.82 -3.32 23.81
N ALA A 818 -31.83 -3.12 24.68
CA ALA A 818 -32.01 -3.10 26.13
C ALA A 818 -32.93 -1.95 26.59
N GLN A 819 -32.88 -0.77 25.97
CA GLN A 819 -33.83 0.31 26.25
C GLN A 819 -35.27 -0.09 25.95
N PHE A 820 -35.53 -0.73 24.81
CA PHE A 820 -36.87 -1.21 24.46
C PHE A 820 -37.36 -2.31 25.39
N ALA A 821 -36.44 -3.13 25.93
CA ALA A 821 -36.73 -4.14 26.93
C ALA A 821 -36.89 -3.57 28.36
N GLY A 822 -36.62 -2.28 28.58
CA GLY A 822 -36.68 -1.63 29.89
C GLY A 822 -35.44 -1.83 30.77
N ASP A 823 -34.37 -2.43 30.27
CA ASP A 823 -33.08 -2.55 30.97
C ASP A 823 -32.20 -1.32 30.71
N HIS A 824 -32.59 -0.21 31.33
CA HIS A 824 -31.90 1.07 31.19
C HIS A 824 -30.45 1.03 31.72
N ALA A 825 -30.14 0.15 32.69
CA ALA A 825 -28.81 0.04 33.27
C ALA A 825 -27.83 -0.64 32.29
N PHE A 826 -28.25 -1.75 31.67
CA PHE A 826 -27.45 -2.39 30.63
C PHE A 826 -27.29 -1.46 29.42
N ALA A 827 -28.36 -0.77 29.01
CA ALA A 827 -28.31 0.18 27.90
C ALA A 827 -27.31 1.31 28.13
N ALA A 828 -27.33 1.93 29.31
CA ALA A 828 -26.38 2.98 29.66
C ALA A 828 -24.94 2.46 29.65
N GLY A 829 -24.69 1.26 30.19
CA GLY A 829 -23.36 0.63 30.15
C GLY A 829 -22.86 0.35 28.74
N ALA A 830 -23.73 -0.15 27.85
CA ALA A 830 -23.38 -0.46 26.47
C ALA A 830 -23.07 0.82 25.66
N HIS A 831 -23.91 1.86 25.76
CA HIS A 831 -23.66 3.13 25.08
C HIS A 831 -22.42 3.85 25.63
N ALA A 832 -22.15 3.78 26.93
CA ALA A 832 -20.93 4.34 27.52
C ALA A 832 -19.66 3.67 26.95
N GLN A 833 -19.66 2.34 26.83
CA GLN A 833 -18.56 1.61 26.18
C GLN A 833 -18.41 1.96 24.70
N SER A 834 -19.52 2.14 23.98
CA SER A 834 -19.50 2.58 22.57
C SER A 834 -18.86 3.97 22.44
N VAL A 835 -19.26 4.94 23.27
CA VAL A 835 -18.67 6.29 23.28
C VAL A 835 -17.20 6.26 23.67
N GLU A 836 -16.79 5.44 24.64
CA GLU A 836 -15.37 5.29 25.00
C GLU A 836 -14.54 4.80 23.80
N ILE A 837 -15.04 3.80 23.08
CA ILE A 837 -14.39 3.29 21.86
C ILE A 837 -14.38 4.36 20.77
N SER A 838 -15.50 5.04 20.51
CA SER A 838 -15.59 6.06 19.46
C SER A 838 -14.72 7.29 19.78
N ARG A 839 -14.60 7.70 21.06
CA ARG A 839 -13.68 8.76 21.50
C ARG A 839 -12.23 8.34 21.30
N ASN A 840 -11.91 7.10 21.64
CA ASN A 840 -10.60 6.53 21.34
C ASN A 840 -10.34 6.60 19.83
N LEU A 841 -11.25 6.12 18.98
CA LEU A 841 -11.11 6.19 17.52
C LEU A 841 -10.92 7.63 17.01
N VAL A 842 -11.65 8.61 17.52
CA VAL A 842 -11.48 10.03 17.16
C VAL A 842 -10.11 10.56 17.59
N GLU A 843 -9.66 10.25 18.81
CA GLU A 843 -8.35 10.67 19.31
C GLU A 843 -7.21 10.19 18.41
N HIS A 844 -7.37 9.00 17.80
CA HIS A 844 -6.34 8.34 17.00
C HIS A 844 -6.43 8.66 15.52
N LEU A 845 -7.63 8.61 14.93
CA LEU A 845 -7.83 8.71 13.49
C LEU A 845 -8.10 10.15 13.03
N ARG A 846 -8.89 10.91 13.80
CA ARG A 846 -9.39 12.26 13.42
C ARG A 846 -9.94 12.36 12.00
N THR A 847 -10.47 11.26 11.45
CA THR A 847 -11.11 11.28 10.13
C THR A 847 -12.56 11.71 10.26
N PRO A 848 -13.16 12.23 9.18
CA PRO A 848 -14.58 12.58 9.20
C PRO A 848 -15.49 11.40 9.57
N GLU A 849 -15.10 10.16 9.22
CA GLU A 849 -15.83 8.95 9.61
C GLU A 849 -15.76 8.71 11.12
N SER A 850 -14.58 8.84 11.73
CA SER A 850 -14.43 8.66 13.18
C SER A 850 -15.22 9.70 13.98
N LEU A 851 -15.20 10.96 13.53
CA LEU A 851 -15.97 12.05 14.15
C LEU A 851 -17.48 11.79 14.04
N ARG A 852 -17.92 11.27 12.88
CA ARG A 852 -19.32 10.90 12.66
C ARG A 852 -19.75 9.72 13.52
N ASP A 853 -18.90 8.72 13.69
CA ASP A 853 -19.17 7.57 14.57
C ASP A 853 -19.38 8.04 16.03
N LEU A 854 -18.50 8.91 16.53
CA LEU A 854 -18.63 9.50 17.87
C LEU A 854 -19.90 10.34 18.00
N LEU A 855 -20.21 11.17 17.00
CA LEU A 855 -21.45 11.95 16.95
C LEU A 855 -22.68 11.06 17.09
N VAL A 856 -22.73 9.93 16.37
CA VAL A 856 -23.87 9.00 16.42
C VAL A 856 -23.96 8.33 17.80
N SER A 857 -22.85 7.87 18.37
CA SER A 857 -22.82 7.24 19.70
C SER A 857 -23.25 8.22 20.80
N LEU A 858 -22.82 9.49 20.75
CA LEU A 858 -23.26 10.54 21.69
C LEU A 858 -24.75 10.83 21.56
N GLY A 859 -25.28 10.87 20.33
CA GLY A 859 -26.72 10.98 20.10
C GLY A 859 -27.51 9.80 20.68
N ASN A 860 -26.94 8.59 20.71
CA ASN A 860 -27.55 7.42 21.34
C ASN A 860 -27.53 7.53 22.87
N VAL A 861 -26.41 7.97 23.47
CA VAL A 861 -26.31 8.25 24.91
C VAL A 861 -27.32 9.31 25.33
N GLY A 862 -27.47 10.39 24.57
CA GLY A 862 -28.44 11.43 24.88
C GLY A 862 -29.87 10.90 24.95
N ARG A 863 -30.26 10.06 23.98
CA ARG A 863 -31.60 9.40 23.99
C ARG A 863 -31.74 8.41 25.14
N ALA A 864 -30.68 7.69 25.49
CA ALA A 864 -30.66 6.77 26.63
C ALA A 864 -30.92 7.51 27.95
N ALA A 865 -30.22 8.63 28.13
CA ALA A 865 -30.33 9.48 29.32
C ALA A 865 -31.72 10.13 29.42
N GLU A 866 -32.29 10.61 28.30
CA GLU A 866 -33.68 11.09 28.27
C GLU A 866 -34.67 10.00 28.73
N ALA A 867 -34.54 8.78 28.20
CA ALA A 867 -35.41 7.66 28.54
C ALA A 867 -35.24 7.20 30.00
N GLY A 868 -34.03 7.33 30.56
CA GLY A 868 -33.73 7.05 31.96
C GLY A 868 -34.09 8.21 32.93
N GLY A 869 -34.53 9.36 32.41
CA GLY A 869 -34.90 10.54 33.19
C GLY A 869 -33.73 11.45 33.60
N ASP A 870 -32.50 11.18 33.13
CA ASP A 870 -31.33 12.02 33.36
C ASP A 870 -31.20 13.10 32.28
N GLN A 871 -31.96 14.18 32.45
CA GLN A 871 -32.00 15.30 31.50
C GLN A 871 -30.67 16.07 31.43
N ALA A 872 -29.86 16.04 32.49
CA ALA A 872 -28.57 16.73 32.52
C ALA A 872 -27.56 16.00 31.62
N ALA A 873 -27.43 14.68 31.77
CA ALA A 873 -26.58 13.86 30.92
C ALA A 873 -27.04 13.88 29.45
N ALA A 874 -28.37 13.90 29.20
CA ALA A 874 -28.91 14.04 27.85
C ALA A 874 -28.47 15.36 27.19
N THR A 875 -28.59 16.47 27.92
CA THR A 875 -28.22 17.80 27.43
C THR A 875 -26.73 17.90 27.12
N GLU A 876 -25.87 17.33 27.97
CA GLU A 876 -24.42 17.29 27.76
C GLU A 876 -24.05 16.48 26.50
N ALA A 877 -24.59 15.27 26.36
CA ALA A 877 -24.30 14.41 25.21
C ALA A 877 -24.78 15.02 23.88
N TYR A 878 -25.96 15.65 23.86
CA TYR A 878 -26.45 16.33 22.66
C TYR A 878 -25.66 17.60 22.32
N ALA A 879 -25.14 18.32 23.32
CA ALA A 879 -24.29 19.49 23.10
C ALA A 879 -22.96 19.07 22.43
N GLU A 880 -22.29 18.04 22.96
CA GLU A 880 -21.06 17.49 22.37
C GLU A 880 -21.30 16.96 20.95
N SER A 881 -22.41 16.23 20.74
CA SER A 881 -22.83 15.76 19.41
C SER A 881 -23.05 16.92 18.42
N LEU A 882 -23.61 18.05 18.88
CA LEU A 882 -23.86 19.22 18.03
C LEU A 882 -22.56 19.92 17.62
N GLU A 883 -21.57 20.03 18.51
CA GLU A 883 -20.26 20.60 18.17
C GLU A 883 -19.58 19.80 17.05
N LEU A 884 -19.56 18.46 17.17
CA LEU A 884 -19.04 17.58 16.12
C LEU A 884 -19.82 17.71 14.81
N ALA A 885 -21.14 17.86 14.89
CA ALA A 885 -21.99 17.99 13.70
C ALA A 885 -21.73 19.30 12.96
N ARG A 886 -21.46 20.39 13.70
CA ARG A 886 -21.08 21.69 13.13
C ARG A 886 -19.73 21.60 12.45
N ASP A 887 -18.73 21.00 13.11
CA ASP A 887 -17.40 20.78 12.55
C ASP A 887 -17.46 19.99 11.24
N LEU A 888 -18.19 18.87 11.22
CA LEU A 888 -18.40 18.06 10.02
C LEU A 888 -19.15 18.81 8.91
N ALA A 889 -20.19 19.58 9.26
CA ALA A 889 -20.96 20.33 8.28
C ALA A 889 -20.16 21.47 7.65
N GLU A 890 -19.35 22.19 8.44
CA GLU A 890 -18.46 23.26 7.98
C GLU A 890 -17.38 22.74 7.04
N HIS A 891 -16.74 21.61 7.39
CA HIS A 891 -15.64 21.07 6.60
C HIS A 891 -16.09 20.24 5.38
N LEU A 892 -17.13 19.42 5.51
CA LEU A 892 -17.56 18.53 4.43
C LEU A 892 -18.62 19.13 3.53
N ASN A 893 -19.56 19.91 4.09
CA ASN A 893 -20.70 20.50 3.39
C ASN A 893 -21.46 19.51 2.46
N THR A 894 -21.60 18.26 2.91
CA THR A 894 -22.31 17.19 2.18
C THR A 894 -23.78 17.09 2.62
N PRO A 895 -24.67 16.51 1.80
CA PRO A 895 -26.04 16.22 2.23
C PRO A 895 -26.11 15.44 3.55
N THR A 896 -25.18 14.51 3.75
CA THR A 896 -25.08 13.70 4.98
C THR A 896 -24.67 14.54 6.18
N SER A 897 -23.61 15.35 6.08
CA SER A 897 -23.17 16.18 7.20
C SER A 897 -24.19 17.26 7.58
N LEU A 898 -24.89 17.84 6.61
CA LEU A 898 -26.00 18.78 6.85
C LEU A 898 -27.20 18.11 7.52
N ARG A 899 -27.52 16.86 7.12
CA ARG A 899 -28.56 16.07 7.78
C ARG A 899 -28.18 15.76 9.23
N ASP A 900 -26.94 15.36 9.50
CA ASP A 900 -26.45 15.03 10.84
C ASP A 900 -26.47 16.29 11.74
N LEU A 901 -26.13 17.47 11.20
CA LEU A 901 -26.29 18.76 11.87
C LEU A 901 -27.76 19.07 12.21
N SER A 902 -28.67 18.92 11.24
CA SER A 902 -30.11 19.14 11.47
C SER A 902 -30.65 18.23 12.58
N VAL A 903 -30.28 16.96 12.59
CA VAL A 903 -30.71 16.00 13.62
C VAL A 903 -30.15 16.40 15.00
N SER A 904 -28.88 16.77 15.07
CA SER A 904 -28.24 17.18 16.34
C SER A 904 -28.89 18.44 16.92
N LEU A 905 -29.21 19.42 16.08
CA LEU A 905 -29.95 20.63 16.48
C LEU A 905 -31.35 20.30 17.02
N LYS A 906 -32.08 19.38 16.38
CA LYS A 906 -33.39 18.92 16.89
C LYS A 906 -33.28 18.24 18.25
N ASN A 907 -32.24 17.44 18.46
CA ASN A 907 -32.01 16.77 19.74
C ASN A 907 -31.72 17.78 20.86
N VAL A 908 -30.88 18.79 20.59
CA VAL A 908 -30.64 19.90 21.54
C VAL A 908 -31.92 20.69 21.82
N GLY A 909 -32.74 20.95 20.79
CA GLY A 909 -34.03 21.61 20.96
C GLY A 909 -34.97 20.84 21.89
N ARG A 910 -35.10 19.52 21.67
CA ARG A 910 -35.92 18.63 22.51
C ARG A 910 -35.44 18.59 23.96
N ALA A 911 -34.14 18.49 24.19
CA ALA A 911 -33.57 18.50 25.53
C ALA A 911 -33.80 19.85 26.24
N ALA A 912 -33.65 20.97 25.52
CA ALA A 912 -33.92 22.30 26.06
C ALA A 912 -35.39 22.45 26.49
N GLU A 913 -36.35 21.96 25.69
CA GLU A 913 -37.77 21.92 26.07
C GLU A 913 -38.01 21.10 27.33
N ALA A 914 -37.38 19.92 27.45
CA ALA A 914 -37.51 19.06 28.62
C ALA A 914 -36.97 19.72 29.91
N THR A 915 -35.98 20.61 29.78
CA THR A 915 -35.45 21.40 30.90
C THR A 915 -36.16 22.74 31.13
N GLY A 916 -37.15 23.09 30.30
CA GLY A 916 -37.91 24.35 30.40
C GLY A 916 -37.23 25.57 29.77
N ASP A 917 -36.13 25.40 29.03
CA ASP A 917 -35.43 26.45 28.30
C ASP A 917 -36.04 26.62 26.89
N HIS A 918 -37.24 27.20 26.85
CA HIS A 918 -37.99 27.39 25.61
C HIS A 918 -37.30 28.34 24.62
N ALA A 919 -36.44 29.25 25.09
CA ALA A 919 -35.69 30.16 24.24
C ALA A 919 -34.62 29.40 23.44
N ARG A 920 -33.81 28.59 24.13
CA ARG A 920 -32.79 27.74 23.49
C ARG A 920 -33.42 26.69 22.59
N ALA A 921 -34.57 26.14 22.96
CA ALA A 921 -35.32 25.22 22.10
C ALA A 921 -35.74 25.87 20.78
N ALA A 922 -36.34 27.07 20.85
CA ALA A 922 -36.76 27.82 19.67
C ALA A 922 -35.59 28.17 18.74
N GLU A 923 -34.44 28.57 19.31
CA GLU A 923 -33.22 28.85 18.56
C GLU A 923 -32.71 27.60 17.82
N ALA A 924 -32.59 26.47 18.52
CA ALA A 924 -32.11 25.22 17.94
C ALA A 924 -33.03 24.69 16.82
N TYR A 925 -34.36 24.78 17.01
CA TYR A 925 -35.32 24.40 15.97
C TYR A 925 -35.26 25.34 14.76
N ALA A 926 -35.13 26.65 14.97
CA ALA A 926 -35.00 27.61 13.88
C ALA A 926 -33.70 27.41 13.08
N GLU A 927 -32.58 27.09 13.75
CA GLU A 927 -31.32 26.74 13.09
C GLU A 927 -31.47 25.42 12.31
N SER A 928 -32.10 24.39 12.90
CA SER A 928 -32.37 23.13 12.21
C SER A 928 -33.23 23.35 10.96
N GLU A 929 -34.22 24.22 11.02
CA GLU A 929 -35.11 24.52 9.88
C GLU A 929 -34.33 25.20 8.75
N LYS A 930 -33.44 26.15 9.07
CA LYS A 930 -32.54 26.77 8.08
C LYS A 930 -31.63 25.74 7.41
N VAL A 931 -31.04 24.83 8.18
CA VAL A 931 -30.18 23.76 7.64
C VAL A 931 -31.00 22.83 6.76
N ALA A 932 -32.20 22.43 7.18
CA ALA A 932 -33.09 21.59 6.38
C ALA A 932 -33.55 22.29 5.10
N HIS A 933 -33.82 23.59 5.15
CA HIS A 933 -34.18 24.39 3.97
C HIS A 933 -32.99 24.50 3.01
N SER A 934 -31.78 24.76 3.50
CA SER A 934 -30.57 24.75 2.68
C SER A 934 -30.33 23.38 2.02
N LEU A 935 -30.55 22.29 2.74
CA LEU A 935 -30.47 20.93 2.20
C LEU A 935 -31.53 20.71 1.10
N ALA A 936 -32.78 21.12 1.33
CA ALA A 936 -33.87 20.97 0.36
C ALA A 936 -33.65 21.81 -0.91
N GLU A 937 -33.22 23.07 -0.76
CA GLU A 937 -32.84 23.92 -1.89
C GLU A 937 -31.65 23.35 -2.66
N ARG A 938 -30.70 22.71 -1.97
CA ARG A 938 -29.55 22.07 -2.63
C ARG A 938 -29.98 20.86 -3.45
N LEU A 939 -30.81 19.99 -2.86
CA LEU A 939 -31.40 18.85 -3.57
C LEU A 939 -32.23 19.30 -4.78
N LYS A 940 -33.01 20.38 -4.64
CA LYS A 940 -33.76 20.99 -5.75
C LYS A 940 -32.88 21.70 -6.78
N SER A 941 -31.81 22.37 -6.36
CA SER A 941 -30.87 23.04 -7.27
C SER A 941 -30.05 22.01 -8.07
N GLN A 942 -29.78 20.86 -7.47
CA GLN A 942 -29.25 19.69 -8.17
C GLN A 942 -30.27 19.16 -9.19
N GLU A 943 -31.57 19.18 -8.89
CA GLU A 943 -32.62 18.87 -9.88
C GLU A 943 -32.79 19.97 -10.96
N SER A 944 -32.66 21.26 -10.64
CA SER A 944 -32.96 22.37 -11.56
C SER A 944 -31.79 22.80 -12.46
N LEU A 945 -30.54 22.55 -12.05
CA LEU A 945 -29.37 22.70 -12.93
C LEU A 945 -29.30 21.61 -14.02
N LEU A 946 -30.20 20.61 -13.97
CA LEU A 946 -30.31 19.51 -14.91
C LEU A 946 -31.39 19.73 -16.00
N ASP A 947 -32.13 20.85 -15.96
CA ASP A 947 -33.12 21.23 -16.99
C ASP A 947 -32.56 22.25 -18.03
N LEU A 948 -31.27 22.59 -17.96
CA LEU A 948 -30.52 23.42 -18.92
C LEU A 948 -29.36 22.62 -19.51
#